data_AF-A0A7V6GC43-F1
#
_entry.id   AF-A0A7V6GC43-F1
#
_cell.length_a   1.000
_cell.length_b   1.000
_cell.length_c   1.000
_cell.angle_alpha   90.00
_cell.angle_beta   90.00
_cell.angle_gamma   90.00
#
_symmetry.space_group_name_H-M   'P 1'
#
loop_
_entity.id
_entity.type
_entity.pdbx_description
1 polymer ?
#
loop_
_entity_poly.entity_id
_entity_poly.type
_entity_poly.pdbx_seq_one_letter_code
_entity_poly.pdbx_strand_id
1 'polypeptide(L)'
;MPVNVVSTIKGLCRGCYACIRHCPAKAIKVEDGQATVVPELCICCGHCVEVCSQNAKIILSGIEKTEQALKSEKPIACLAPSFVAQYSNYHPGQIISAIKRLGFTEVWEVAFGARLVTQAYAQKVLDGKEKRCYISTSCPAIINLVEKHYPDFIPYLVPIVSPMIALGKYLKTLYGDKCRVVFIGPCVAKKDEAEDAMVLGAIDAVLTYQELDHLFQNSKIDVDKLPPSDWDNPPAGLGRVYPISGGLLKSAGINLDPLDYEYIKIEGQEDCINFIKNINQTGNSLKFVDMLFCDGCISGPMIKSDLNKLEKQKLVAEYTQEGTKESSPEDSEITIPEGLKLNRNFRNRSLKQIAPTESQIRAVLTELGKFSPEDELNCGACGYNSCREKAVAVFHGLAENKMCLPFLISNLESHNVHLRKQLTTTEGIENMIGNSAKMQKIYEIIKKVAPTDSTVLIRGKSGTGKELVATALYQKGLRKKNNFVSINCAALPENLLESELFGHTKGAFTGAVSEKKGLFGEANGGTLFLDEIGDLSPHLQVKLLRVLQEGEYLRIGETVPRKCDVRIIAATNQNLEELIEEKKFREDLYYRLNVVTINLPDLQERKEDIPILVKHFLDKFNKKHGKNVFTVSKEAMTTLVNASWPGNVRELENAIERAVILCEGTELKLDDLPPSLVHEHRKDLILEDTAAGADYHNAVENYKRLLITRALEQANGIQAQAARQLGIGRSTLNEIIKKLNISLDSFKKK
;
A
#
# COMPACT_ATOMS: atom_id res chain seq x y z
N MET A 1 -22.47 24.21 15.05
CA MET A 1 -21.61 23.29 14.29
C MET A 1 -20.18 23.45 14.80
N PRO A 2 -19.36 22.39 14.89
CA PRO A 2 -17.95 22.53 15.26
C PRO A 2 -17.23 23.48 14.30
N VAL A 3 -16.38 24.36 14.82
CA VAL A 3 -15.58 25.27 13.98
C VAL A 3 -14.48 24.46 13.31
N ASN A 4 -14.38 24.54 11.99
CA ASN A 4 -13.34 23.86 11.22
C ASN A 4 -12.00 24.61 11.36
N VAL A 5 -11.37 24.48 12.52
CA VAL A 5 -10.08 25.14 12.84
C VAL A 5 -8.95 24.62 11.97
N VAL A 6 -8.96 23.33 11.62
CA VAL A 6 -8.01 22.74 10.66
C VAL A 6 -8.81 22.17 9.51
N SER A 7 -8.47 22.56 8.28
CA SER A 7 -9.19 22.15 7.08
C SER A 7 -8.24 21.73 5.97
N THR A 8 -8.80 21.24 4.87
CA THR A 8 -8.04 20.82 3.69
C THR A 8 -8.50 21.60 2.47
N ILE A 9 -7.55 22.22 1.77
CA ILE A 9 -7.79 22.77 0.43
C ILE A 9 -7.79 21.60 -0.56
N LYS A 10 -8.98 21.28 -1.09
CA LYS A 10 -9.12 20.23 -2.10
C LYS A 10 -8.31 20.60 -3.35
N GLY A 11 -7.66 19.61 -3.97
CA GLY A 11 -6.83 19.79 -5.17
C GLY A 11 -5.34 20.09 -4.93
N LEU A 12 -4.95 20.66 -3.77
CA LEU A 12 -3.53 20.78 -3.40
C LEU A 12 -2.94 19.47 -2.85
N CYS A 13 -3.79 18.59 -2.29
CA CYS A 13 -3.34 17.32 -1.74
C CYS A 13 -2.88 16.36 -2.86
N ARG A 14 -1.65 15.85 -2.75
CA ARG A 14 -1.06 14.88 -3.68
C ARG A 14 -1.01 13.44 -3.14
N GLY A 15 -1.75 13.13 -2.08
CA GLY A 15 -1.89 11.75 -1.58
C GLY A 15 -0.63 11.12 -0.96
N CYS A 16 0.33 11.91 -0.43
CA CYS A 16 1.52 11.35 0.24
C CYS A 16 1.25 10.75 1.63
N TYR A 17 0.05 11.00 2.16
CA TYR A 17 -0.46 10.54 3.46
C TYR A 17 0.41 10.87 4.70
N ALA A 18 1.37 11.80 4.58
CA ALA A 18 2.21 12.24 5.71
C ALA A 18 1.37 12.77 6.87
N CYS A 19 0.32 13.53 6.56
CA CYS A 19 -0.62 14.03 7.55
C CYS A 19 -1.33 12.91 8.33
N ILE A 20 -1.62 11.75 7.72
CA ILE A 20 -2.28 10.61 8.38
C ILE A 20 -1.31 9.90 9.33
N ARG A 21 -0.07 9.67 8.87
CA ARG A 21 1.00 9.09 9.69
C ARG A 21 1.24 9.89 10.97
N HIS A 22 1.26 11.22 10.86
CA HIS A 22 1.51 12.13 11.98
C HIS A 22 0.22 12.66 12.63
N CYS A 23 -0.95 12.11 12.31
CA CYS A 23 -2.18 12.48 13.00
C CYS A 23 -2.35 11.57 14.23
N PRO A 24 -2.16 12.11 15.45
CA PRO A 24 -2.24 11.30 16.67
C PRO A 24 -3.66 10.85 16.99
N ALA A 25 -4.66 11.63 16.57
CA ALA A 25 -6.07 11.36 16.76
C ALA A 25 -6.72 10.58 15.61
N LYS A 26 -5.94 10.16 14.59
CA LYS A 26 -6.42 9.53 13.35
C LYS A 26 -7.64 10.23 12.73
N ALA A 27 -7.64 11.56 12.79
CA ALA A 27 -8.74 12.43 12.40
C ALA A 27 -8.72 12.84 10.91
N ILE A 28 -8.09 12.04 10.05
CA ILE A 28 -7.95 12.34 8.63
C ILE A 28 -8.53 11.19 7.84
N LYS A 29 -9.53 11.51 7.01
CA LYS A 29 -10.20 10.61 6.10
C LYS A 29 -9.55 10.68 4.72
N VAL A 30 -9.53 9.58 3.97
CA VAL A 30 -9.19 9.60 2.53
C VAL A 30 -10.46 9.38 1.72
N GLU A 31 -10.73 10.31 0.79
CA GLU A 31 -11.80 10.19 -0.22
C GLU A 31 -11.20 10.51 -1.59
N ASP A 32 -11.36 9.59 -2.54
CA ASP A 32 -10.83 9.68 -3.90
C ASP A 32 -9.32 10.00 -3.92
N GLY A 33 -8.57 9.38 -3.00
CA GLY A 33 -7.13 9.62 -2.82
C GLY A 33 -6.76 10.96 -2.19
N GLN A 34 -7.72 11.82 -1.84
CA GLN A 34 -7.47 13.08 -1.14
C GLN A 34 -7.66 12.92 0.37
N ALA A 35 -6.60 13.21 1.13
CA ALA A 35 -6.65 13.22 2.58
C ALA A 35 -7.35 14.49 3.09
N THR A 36 -8.49 14.36 3.76
CA THR A 36 -9.33 15.44 4.29
C THR A 36 -9.46 15.33 5.81
N VAL A 37 -9.38 16.45 6.53
CA VAL A 37 -9.54 16.49 7.99
C VAL A 37 -11.01 16.29 8.37
N VAL A 38 -11.27 15.43 9.36
CA VAL A 38 -12.59 15.19 9.97
C VAL A 38 -12.69 16.04 11.25
N PRO A 39 -13.44 17.16 11.24
CA PRO A 39 -13.48 18.12 12.36
C PRO A 39 -13.92 17.51 13.68
N GLU A 40 -14.85 16.56 13.63
CA GLU A 40 -15.43 15.88 14.80
C GLU A 40 -14.39 15.02 15.51
N LEU A 41 -13.40 14.47 14.80
CA LEU A 41 -12.31 13.69 15.35
C LEU A 41 -11.06 14.54 15.63
N CYS A 42 -10.91 15.68 14.95
CA CYS A 42 -9.70 16.49 15.03
C CYS A 42 -9.53 17.12 16.41
N ILE A 43 -8.36 16.93 17.05
CA ILE A 43 -8.03 17.57 18.33
C ILE A 43 -7.40 18.96 18.16
N CYS A 44 -7.29 19.46 16.93
CA CYS A 44 -6.73 20.77 16.56
C CYS A 44 -5.26 20.95 16.99
N CYS A 45 -4.47 19.87 17.08
CA CYS A 45 -3.07 19.97 17.51
C CYS A 45 -2.15 20.66 16.48
N GLY A 46 -2.48 20.63 15.19
CA GLY A 46 -1.73 21.35 14.14
C GLY A 46 -0.62 20.55 13.44
N HIS A 47 -0.23 19.36 13.93
CA HIS A 47 0.86 18.57 13.33
C HIS A 47 0.63 18.21 11.85
N CYS A 48 -0.63 17.97 11.46
CA CYS A 48 -0.95 17.68 10.06
C CYS A 48 -0.66 18.86 9.11
N VAL A 49 -0.63 20.10 9.62
CA VAL A 49 -0.27 21.32 8.88
C VAL A 49 1.25 21.40 8.75
N GLU A 50 1.98 21.19 9.84
CA GLU A 50 3.44 21.18 9.88
C GLU A 50 4.06 20.18 8.88
N VAL A 51 3.55 18.95 8.83
CA VAL A 51 4.09 17.92 7.92
C VAL A 51 3.57 18.00 6.48
N CYS A 52 2.71 18.97 6.17
CA CYS A 52 2.08 19.07 4.84
C CYS A 52 2.96 19.84 3.86
N SER A 53 3.82 19.12 3.12
CA SER A 53 4.70 19.70 2.10
C SER A 53 3.99 20.40 0.93
N GLN A 54 2.68 20.19 0.77
CA GLN A 54 1.87 20.81 -0.28
C GLN A 54 1.06 22.01 0.20
N ASN A 55 1.17 22.40 1.48
CA ASN A 55 0.33 23.42 2.11
C ASN A 55 -1.18 23.18 1.92
N ALA A 56 -1.57 21.91 1.71
CA ALA A 56 -2.96 21.51 1.52
C ALA A 56 -3.75 21.50 2.84
N LYS A 57 -3.05 21.42 3.97
CA LYS A 57 -3.64 21.49 5.32
C LYS A 57 -3.45 22.91 5.82
N ILE A 58 -4.53 23.56 6.18
CA ILE A 58 -4.52 24.96 6.62
C ILE A 58 -5.25 25.11 7.96
N ILE A 59 -4.93 26.19 8.66
CA ILE A 59 -5.63 26.60 9.88
C ILE A 59 -6.60 27.75 9.58
N LEU A 60 -7.66 27.86 10.36
CA LEU A 60 -8.56 29.01 10.33
C LEU A 60 -7.78 30.28 10.70
N SER A 61 -7.76 31.25 9.79
CA SER A 61 -7.00 32.47 10.04
C SER A 61 -7.67 33.35 11.09
N GLY A 62 -6.87 33.89 12.02
CA GLY A 62 -7.29 34.89 12.99
C GLY A 62 -7.02 36.33 12.55
N ILE A 63 -6.43 36.53 11.36
CA ILE A 63 -5.98 37.84 10.86
C ILE A 63 -7.16 38.80 10.70
N GLU A 64 -8.21 38.40 9.99
CA GLU A 64 -9.37 39.28 9.74
C GLU A 64 -10.06 39.69 11.04
N LYS A 65 -10.28 38.74 11.97
CA LYS A 65 -10.84 39.05 13.30
C LYS A 65 -9.93 40.00 14.09
N THR A 66 -8.61 39.88 13.94
CA THR A 66 -7.65 40.79 14.57
C THR A 66 -7.73 42.18 13.97
N GLU A 67 -7.77 42.32 12.65
CA GLU A 67 -7.93 43.62 11.97
C GLU A 67 -9.25 44.31 12.35
N GLN A 68 -10.32 43.54 12.60
CA GLN A 68 -11.56 44.06 13.16
C GLN A 68 -11.39 44.50 14.62
N ALA A 69 -10.71 43.70 15.45
CA ALA A 69 -10.43 44.05 16.84
C ALA A 69 -9.60 45.34 16.96
N LEU A 70 -8.62 45.54 16.07
CA LEU A 70 -7.78 46.74 16.01
C LEU A 70 -8.57 48.04 15.76
N LYS A 71 -9.79 47.95 15.23
CA LYS A 71 -10.68 49.12 15.02
C LYS A 71 -11.54 49.47 16.23
N SER A 72 -11.45 48.70 17.32
CA SER A 72 -12.23 48.93 18.54
C SER A 72 -11.64 50.05 19.42
N GLU A 73 -12.39 50.48 20.45
CA GLU A 73 -11.94 51.50 21.41
C GLU A 73 -10.67 51.04 22.16
N LYS A 74 -10.56 49.75 22.50
CA LYS A 74 -9.45 49.21 23.28
C LYS A 74 -8.99 47.82 22.79
N PRO A 75 -8.22 47.73 21.69
CA PRO A 75 -7.61 46.48 21.25
C PRO A 75 -6.45 46.07 22.18
N ILE A 76 -6.57 44.92 22.84
CA ILE A 76 -5.55 44.38 23.74
C ILE A 76 -4.97 43.09 23.16
N ALA A 77 -3.65 43.04 23.01
CA ALA A 77 -2.93 41.83 22.63
C ALA A 77 -2.52 41.04 23.88
N CYS A 78 -2.75 39.74 23.89
CA CYS A 78 -2.31 38.83 24.95
C CYS A 78 -1.23 37.88 24.41
N LEU A 79 0.03 38.15 24.72
CA LEU A 79 1.18 37.41 24.19
C LEU A 79 1.55 36.23 25.10
N ALA A 80 1.62 35.04 24.54
CA ALA A 80 1.99 33.83 25.27
C ALA A 80 3.50 33.82 25.62
N PRO A 81 3.91 33.39 26.83
CA PRO A 81 5.30 33.44 27.28
C PRO A 81 6.27 32.56 26.47
N SER A 82 5.75 31.66 25.62
CA SER A 82 6.59 30.88 24.70
C SER A 82 7.15 31.69 23.53
N PHE A 83 6.79 32.97 23.37
CA PHE A 83 7.24 33.81 22.26
C PHE A 83 8.78 33.97 22.25
N VAL A 84 9.43 33.93 23.41
CA VAL A 84 10.89 33.98 23.52
C VAL A 84 11.57 32.80 22.83
N ALA A 85 10.89 31.65 22.70
CA ALA A 85 11.39 30.51 21.94
C ALA A 85 11.23 30.69 20.43
N GLN A 86 10.25 31.47 19.97
CA GLN A 86 10.02 31.80 18.55
C GLN A 86 10.94 32.93 18.09
N TYR A 87 11.06 33.98 18.91
CA TYR A 87 11.73 35.24 18.59
C TYR A 87 13.08 35.35 19.31
N SER A 88 13.84 34.26 19.36
CA SER A 88 15.10 34.16 20.11
C SER A 88 16.19 35.14 19.68
N ASN A 89 16.06 35.72 18.48
CA ASN A 89 17.02 36.68 17.93
C ASN A 89 16.73 38.12 18.32
N TYR A 90 15.58 38.39 18.96
CA TYR A 90 15.16 39.73 19.33
C TYR A 90 15.08 39.87 20.85
N HIS A 91 15.29 41.07 21.36
CA HIS A 91 14.99 41.35 22.76
C HIS A 91 13.47 41.24 23.00
N PRO A 92 13.00 40.60 24.08
CA PRO A 92 11.58 40.38 24.33
C PRO A 92 10.71 41.66 24.22
N GLY A 93 11.22 42.78 24.74
CA GLY A 93 10.55 44.09 24.66
C GLY A 93 10.42 44.65 23.24
N GLN A 94 11.27 44.25 22.28
CA GLN A 94 11.13 44.70 20.88
C GLN A 94 9.91 44.09 20.21
N ILE A 95 9.58 42.84 20.58
CA ILE A 95 8.34 42.18 20.12
C ILE A 95 7.12 42.90 20.66
N ILE A 96 7.16 43.36 21.92
CA ILE A 96 6.09 44.17 22.52
C ILE A 96 5.91 45.46 21.72
N SER A 97 7.00 46.17 21.42
CA SER A 97 6.97 47.38 20.59
C SER A 97 6.40 47.13 19.20
N ALA A 98 6.78 46.01 18.57
CA ALA A 98 6.27 45.62 17.25
C ALA A 98 4.76 45.39 17.28
N ILE A 99 4.25 44.72 18.32
CA ILE A 99 2.81 44.50 18.51
C ILE A 99 2.09 45.84 18.74
N LYS A 100 2.61 46.73 19.60
CA LYS A 100 2.04 48.07 19.80
C LYS A 100 2.00 48.86 18.48
N ARG A 101 3.03 48.72 17.64
CA ARG A 101 3.11 49.38 16.32
C ARG A 101 2.05 48.88 15.32
N LEU A 102 1.48 47.68 15.50
CA LEU A 102 0.33 47.20 14.73
C LEU A 102 -0.98 47.93 15.07
N GLY A 103 -1.04 48.67 16.19
CA GLY A 103 -2.21 49.43 16.63
C GLY A 103 -2.90 48.89 17.88
N PHE A 104 -2.31 47.91 18.57
CA PHE A 104 -2.81 47.50 19.90
C PHE A 104 -2.54 48.60 20.93
N THR A 105 -3.54 48.92 21.75
CA THR A 105 -3.41 49.92 22.82
C THR A 105 -2.61 49.40 23.99
N GLU A 106 -2.75 48.10 24.30
CA GLU A 106 -2.05 47.42 25.39
C GLU A 106 -1.60 46.02 24.95
N VAL A 107 -0.47 45.58 25.51
CA VAL A 107 0.11 44.25 25.32
C VAL A 107 0.32 43.62 26.69
N TRP A 108 -0.43 42.54 26.95
CA TRP A 108 -0.46 41.81 28.21
C TRP A 108 0.21 40.45 28.07
N GLU A 109 0.93 40.03 29.09
CA GLU A 109 1.56 38.71 29.15
C GLU A 109 0.57 37.65 29.66
N VAL A 110 0.38 36.57 28.89
CA VAL A 110 -0.52 35.46 29.27
C VAL A 110 -0.05 34.73 30.53
N ALA A 111 1.23 34.86 30.89
CA ALA A 111 1.76 34.35 32.16
C ALA A 111 1.03 34.91 33.39
N PHE A 112 0.45 36.12 33.31
CA PHE A 112 -0.42 36.64 34.36
C PHE A 112 -1.70 35.79 34.51
N GLY A 113 -2.34 35.44 33.38
CA GLY A 113 -3.45 34.49 33.36
C GLY A 113 -3.06 33.12 33.90
N ALA A 114 -1.80 32.71 33.73
CA ALA A 114 -1.28 31.47 34.28
C ALA A 114 -1.23 31.50 35.81
N ARG A 115 -0.82 32.63 36.42
CA ARG A 115 -0.88 32.80 37.89
C ARG A 115 -2.31 32.69 38.43
N LEU A 116 -3.29 33.33 37.77
CA LEU A 116 -4.71 33.22 38.14
C LEU A 116 -5.18 31.76 38.15
N VAL A 117 -4.79 31.01 37.13
CA VAL A 117 -5.08 29.58 37.02
C VAL A 117 -4.36 28.81 38.13
N THR A 118 -3.07 29.03 38.37
CA THR A 118 -2.31 28.37 39.46
C THR A 118 -3.01 28.52 40.80
N GLN A 119 -3.44 29.74 41.14
CA GLN A 119 -4.16 30.01 42.40
C GLN A 119 -5.49 29.25 42.48
N ALA A 120 -6.26 29.20 41.39
CA ALA A 120 -7.50 28.44 41.33
C ALA A 120 -7.27 26.93 41.48
N TYR A 121 -6.17 26.40 40.94
CA TYR A 121 -5.76 25.00 41.11
C TYR A 121 -5.39 24.72 42.57
N ALA A 122 -4.63 25.61 43.21
CA ALA A 122 -4.25 25.46 44.61
C ALA A 122 -5.49 25.36 45.53
N GLN A 123 -6.43 26.30 45.38
CA GLN A 123 -7.66 26.33 46.17
C GLN A 123 -8.57 25.11 45.97
N LYS A 124 -8.65 24.56 44.75
CA LYS A 124 -9.59 23.48 44.42
C LYS A 124 -9.04 22.07 44.58
N VAL A 125 -7.75 21.88 44.29
CA VAL A 125 -7.16 20.56 44.12
C VAL A 125 -6.10 20.30 45.17
N LEU A 126 -5.25 21.28 45.48
CA LEU A 126 -4.17 21.08 46.46
C LEU A 126 -4.67 21.14 47.91
N ASP A 127 -5.75 21.88 48.17
CA ASP A 127 -6.38 21.97 49.49
C ASP A 127 -7.43 20.85 49.75
N GLY A 128 -7.77 20.03 48.75
CA GLY A 128 -8.87 19.06 48.78
C GLY A 128 -8.49 17.67 49.33
N LYS A 129 -9.33 17.10 50.22
CA LYS A 129 -9.19 15.74 50.81
C LYS A 129 -9.60 14.58 49.86
N GLU A 130 -9.92 14.85 48.60
CA GLU A 130 -10.41 13.82 47.68
C GLU A 130 -9.26 12.99 47.09
N LYS A 131 -9.27 11.67 47.34
CA LYS A 131 -8.28 10.69 46.84
C LYS A 131 -8.49 10.34 45.35
N ARG A 132 -8.84 11.31 44.50
CA ARG A 132 -9.06 11.09 43.07
C ARG A 132 -7.83 11.57 42.29
N CYS A 133 -7.44 10.80 41.27
CA CYS A 133 -6.44 11.25 40.30
C CYS A 133 -7.02 12.41 39.48
N TYR A 134 -6.31 13.54 39.41
CA TYR A 134 -6.70 14.69 38.60
C TYR A 134 -5.80 14.85 37.38
N ILE A 135 -6.41 15.05 36.22
CA ILE A 135 -5.73 15.46 34.99
C ILE A 135 -5.81 16.99 34.91
N SER A 136 -4.68 17.62 35.20
CA SER A 136 -4.46 19.04 34.98
C SER A 136 -3.89 19.27 33.59
N THR A 137 -4.46 20.24 32.88
CA THR A 137 -3.92 20.65 31.60
C THR A 137 -4.36 22.04 31.24
N SER A 138 -3.42 22.85 30.77
CA SER A 138 -3.72 24.12 30.08
C SER A 138 -3.78 23.95 28.56
N CYS A 139 -3.57 22.72 28.07
CA CYS A 139 -3.47 22.34 26.67
C CYS A 139 -4.85 21.95 26.11
N PRO A 140 -5.43 22.76 25.20
CA PRO A 140 -6.76 22.45 24.65
C PRO A 140 -6.76 21.19 23.79
N ALA A 141 -5.60 20.78 23.24
CA ALA A 141 -5.49 19.53 22.51
C ALA A 141 -5.75 18.31 23.42
N ILE A 142 -5.33 18.35 24.70
CA ILE A 142 -5.63 17.29 25.68
C ILE A 142 -7.12 17.29 26.01
N ILE A 143 -7.73 18.47 26.24
CA ILE A 143 -9.17 18.58 26.46
C ILE A 143 -9.95 18.00 25.26
N ASN A 144 -9.56 18.36 24.04
CA ASN A 144 -10.17 17.85 22.82
C ASN A 144 -9.97 16.34 22.67
N LEU A 145 -8.81 15.81 23.04
CA LEU A 145 -8.50 14.38 23.03
C LEU A 145 -9.43 13.62 23.99
N VAL A 146 -9.58 14.09 25.23
CA VAL A 146 -10.47 13.49 26.23
C VAL A 146 -11.93 13.59 25.78
N GLU A 147 -12.42 14.76 25.40
CA GLU A 147 -13.83 14.93 25.04
C GLU A 147 -14.25 14.16 23.77
N LYS A 148 -13.34 14.01 22.78
CA LYS A 148 -13.66 13.38 21.48
C LYS A 148 -13.30 11.89 21.40
N HIS A 149 -12.25 11.45 22.10
CA HIS A 149 -11.72 10.08 21.96
C HIS A 149 -11.77 9.26 23.25
N TYR A 150 -11.75 9.90 24.42
CA TYR A 150 -11.70 9.21 25.72
C TYR A 150 -12.67 9.83 26.74
N PRO A 151 -13.98 9.88 26.45
CA PRO A 151 -14.94 10.64 27.26
C PRO A 151 -15.08 10.13 28.70
N ASP A 152 -14.69 8.89 28.99
CA ASP A 152 -14.68 8.33 30.34
C ASP A 152 -13.70 9.06 31.28
N PHE A 153 -12.73 9.80 30.73
CA PHE A 153 -11.77 10.62 31.48
C PHE A 153 -12.24 12.05 31.75
N ILE A 154 -13.41 12.46 31.23
CA ILE A 154 -13.97 13.79 31.49
C ILE A 154 -14.08 14.10 32.99
N PRO A 155 -14.56 13.19 33.86
CA PRO A 155 -14.64 13.43 35.30
C PRO A 155 -13.30 13.62 36.02
N TYR A 156 -12.17 13.31 35.37
CA TYR A 156 -10.82 13.45 35.92
C TYR A 156 -10.20 14.81 35.54
N LEU A 157 -10.76 15.52 34.56
CA LEU A 157 -10.29 16.85 34.17
C LEU A 157 -10.64 17.87 35.25
N VAL A 158 -9.67 18.70 35.62
CA VAL A 158 -9.90 19.80 36.56
C VAL A 158 -10.75 20.90 35.88
N PRO A 159 -11.92 21.30 36.44
CA PRO A 159 -12.88 22.22 35.80
C PRO A 159 -12.45 23.69 35.92
N ILE A 160 -11.26 24.00 35.42
CA ILE A 160 -10.64 25.33 35.40
C ILE A 160 -10.32 25.69 33.94
N VAL A 161 -10.50 26.96 33.59
CA VAL A 161 -10.16 27.47 32.25
C VAL A 161 -8.64 27.54 32.03
N SER A 162 -8.21 27.59 30.77
CA SER A 162 -6.78 27.78 30.47
C SER A 162 -6.31 29.23 30.77
N PRO A 163 -4.98 29.47 30.87
CA PRO A 163 -4.42 30.80 31.10
C PRO A 163 -4.87 31.87 30.10
N MET A 164 -5.04 31.49 28.83
CA MET A 164 -5.57 32.37 27.78
C MET A 164 -6.98 32.86 28.16
N ILE A 165 -7.88 31.93 28.47
CA ILE A 165 -9.27 32.25 28.80
C ILE A 165 -9.35 32.98 30.14
N ALA A 166 -8.52 32.62 31.12
CA ALA A 166 -8.45 33.31 32.41
C ALA A 166 -8.10 34.80 32.23
N LEU A 167 -7.06 35.10 31.45
CA LEU A 167 -6.68 36.48 31.14
C LEU A 167 -7.76 37.21 30.33
N GLY A 168 -8.35 36.55 29.34
CA GLY A 168 -9.46 37.13 28.57
C GLY A 168 -10.64 37.52 29.46
N LYS A 169 -11.09 36.60 30.33
CA LYS A 169 -12.15 36.88 31.32
C LYS A 169 -11.76 38.00 32.28
N TYR A 170 -10.53 38.03 32.76
CA TYR A 170 -10.02 39.09 33.63
C TYR A 170 -10.13 40.46 32.95
N LEU A 171 -9.65 40.59 31.70
CA LEU A 171 -9.72 41.83 30.93
C LEU A 171 -11.15 42.25 30.59
N LYS A 172 -12.04 41.29 30.31
CA LYS A 172 -13.46 41.55 30.09
C LYS A 172 -14.18 42.01 31.36
N THR A 173 -13.81 41.47 32.52
CA THR A 173 -14.33 41.95 33.82
C THR A 173 -13.84 43.36 34.13
N LEU A 174 -12.60 43.70 33.78
CA LEU A 174 -12.05 45.04 34.01
C LEU A 174 -12.59 46.11 33.06
N TYR A 175 -12.67 45.82 31.77
CA TYR A 175 -12.94 46.83 30.73
C TYR A 175 -14.30 46.66 30.04
N GLY A 176 -15.04 45.59 30.35
CA GLY A 176 -16.34 45.30 29.74
C GLY A 176 -16.26 45.10 28.23
N ASP A 177 -17.29 45.56 27.51
CA ASP A 177 -17.41 45.42 26.06
C ASP A 177 -16.51 46.37 25.26
N LYS A 178 -15.83 47.30 25.93
CA LYS A 178 -14.92 48.26 25.29
C LYS A 178 -13.65 47.62 24.77
N CYS A 179 -13.20 46.53 25.41
CA CYS A 179 -11.96 45.86 25.02
C CYS A 179 -12.21 44.75 24.00
N ARG A 180 -11.31 44.62 23.03
CA ARG A 180 -11.21 43.44 22.16
C ARG A 180 -9.91 42.73 22.42
N VAL A 181 -10.00 41.48 22.87
CA VAL A 181 -8.87 40.69 23.35
C VAL A 181 -8.40 39.75 22.23
N VAL A 182 -7.16 39.93 21.81
CA VAL A 182 -6.51 39.10 20.79
C VAL A 182 -5.41 38.28 21.42
N PHE A 183 -5.59 36.96 21.49
CA PHE A 183 -4.52 36.07 21.94
C PHE A 183 -3.51 35.82 20.83
N ILE A 184 -2.22 35.79 21.20
CA ILE A 184 -1.10 35.50 20.31
C ILE A 184 -0.27 34.38 20.93
N GLY A 185 -0.15 33.24 20.25
CA GLY A 185 0.62 32.11 20.78
C GLY A 185 0.92 31.01 19.76
N PRO A 186 1.51 29.88 20.18
CA PRO A 186 1.96 28.83 19.26
C PRO A 186 0.88 27.77 18.95
N CYS A 187 -0.22 27.75 19.70
CA CYS A 187 -1.12 26.59 19.72
C CYS A 187 -2.33 26.80 18.80
N VAL A 188 -2.49 25.93 17.80
CA VAL A 188 -3.66 25.91 16.91
C VAL A 188 -4.95 25.59 17.69
N ALA A 189 -4.88 24.70 18.67
CA ALA A 189 -6.05 24.28 19.46
C ALA A 189 -6.66 25.43 20.30
N LYS A 190 -5.92 26.52 20.52
CA LYS A 190 -6.46 27.73 21.19
C LYS A 190 -7.53 28.41 20.34
N LYS A 191 -7.48 28.27 19.00
CA LYS A 191 -8.54 28.75 18.10
C LYS A 191 -9.85 27.98 18.32
N ASP A 192 -9.77 26.67 18.56
CA ASP A 192 -10.95 25.85 18.92
C ASP A 192 -11.47 26.22 20.32
N GLU A 193 -10.55 26.44 21.28
CA GLU A 193 -10.92 26.79 22.66
C GLU A 193 -11.67 28.13 22.75
N ALA A 194 -11.21 29.16 22.02
CA ALA A 194 -11.81 30.49 22.04
C ALA A 194 -13.25 30.50 21.50
N GLU A 195 -13.59 29.57 20.61
CA GLU A 195 -14.92 29.41 20.02
C GLU A 195 -15.82 28.44 20.82
N ASP A 196 -15.33 27.86 21.92
CA ASP A 196 -16.15 26.94 22.71
C ASP A 196 -17.24 27.69 23.48
N ALA A 197 -18.49 27.22 23.34
CA ALA A 197 -19.68 27.80 23.97
C ALA A 197 -19.56 28.00 25.50
N MET A 198 -18.73 27.20 26.20
CA MET A 198 -18.55 27.31 27.66
C MET A 198 -17.68 28.50 28.08
N VAL A 199 -16.93 29.10 27.15
CA VAL A 199 -16.00 30.21 27.41
C VAL A 199 -16.12 31.34 26.39
N LEU A 200 -17.15 31.29 25.54
CA LEU A 200 -17.39 32.23 24.46
C LEU A 200 -17.43 33.68 24.98
N GLY A 201 -16.81 34.59 24.22
CA GLY A 201 -16.73 36.01 24.56
C GLY A 201 -15.51 36.41 25.40
N ALA A 202 -14.73 35.44 25.91
CA ALA A 202 -13.49 35.73 26.64
C ALA A 202 -12.36 36.24 25.70
N ILE A 203 -12.31 35.74 24.47
CA ILE A 203 -11.27 36.05 23.46
C ILE A 203 -11.96 36.37 22.14
N ASP A 204 -11.61 37.49 21.52
CA ASP A 204 -12.23 37.96 20.27
C ASP A 204 -11.49 37.43 19.02
N ALA A 205 -10.17 37.25 19.11
CA ALA A 205 -9.36 36.65 18.05
C ALA A 205 -8.16 35.86 18.60
N VAL A 206 -7.69 34.89 17.82
CA VAL A 206 -6.55 34.04 18.17
C VAL A 206 -5.59 33.99 16.98
N LEU A 207 -4.37 34.48 17.17
CA LEU A 207 -3.28 34.45 16.21
C LEU A 207 -2.22 33.43 16.60
N THR A 208 -1.71 32.72 15.60
CA THR A 208 -0.43 32.02 15.71
C THR A 208 0.73 32.99 15.50
N TYR A 209 1.94 32.66 15.99
CA TYR A 209 3.12 33.49 15.71
C TYR A 209 3.38 33.68 14.21
N GLN A 210 3.09 32.67 13.39
CA GLN A 210 3.23 32.79 11.94
C GLN A 210 2.25 33.81 11.33
N GLU A 211 1.03 33.88 11.86
CA GLU A 211 0.07 34.91 11.44
C GLU A 211 0.49 36.30 11.94
N LEU A 212 1.10 36.39 13.13
CA LEU A 212 1.69 37.64 13.61
C LEU A 212 2.85 38.10 12.71
N ASP A 213 3.74 37.19 12.30
CA ASP A 213 4.83 37.50 11.38
C ASP A 213 4.29 38.05 10.05
N HIS A 214 3.19 37.48 9.54
CA HIS A 214 2.52 37.97 8.34
C HIS A 214 1.94 39.38 8.54
N LEU A 215 1.37 39.69 9.71
CA LEU A 215 0.91 41.03 10.05
C LEU A 215 2.06 42.04 10.11
N PHE A 216 3.20 41.68 10.70
CA PHE A 216 4.40 42.52 10.71
C PHE A 216 4.91 42.80 9.30
N GLN A 217 4.98 41.78 8.45
CA GLN A 217 5.40 41.91 7.06
C GLN A 217 4.46 42.82 6.26
N ASN A 218 3.15 42.61 6.35
CA ASN A 218 2.16 43.44 5.64
C ASN A 218 2.17 44.90 6.09
N SER A 219 2.43 45.13 7.38
CA SER A 219 2.54 46.47 7.97
C SER A 219 3.94 47.09 7.81
N LYS A 220 4.87 46.37 7.16
CA LYS A 220 6.29 46.77 6.97
C LYS A 220 6.98 47.14 8.29
N ILE A 221 6.69 46.40 9.36
CA ILE A 221 7.31 46.57 10.67
C ILE A 221 8.62 45.79 10.70
N ASP A 222 9.70 46.50 10.97
CA ASP A 222 11.04 45.96 11.14
C ASP A 222 11.40 45.92 12.63
N VAL A 223 11.36 44.72 13.23
CA VAL A 223 11.51 44.52 14.67
C VAL A 223 12.90 44.95 15.16
N ASP A 224 13.95 44.74 14.35
CA ASP A 224 15.33 45.07 14.70
C ASP A 224 15.53 46.57 14.97
N LYS A 225 14.70 47.42 14.34
CA LYS A 225 14.79 48.88 14.45
C LYS A 225 13.96 49.47 15.59
N LEU A 226 13.18 48.66 16.29
CA LEU A 226 12.32 49.15 17.37
C LEU A 226 13.06 49.13 18.71
N PRO A 227 12.88 50.16 19.56
CA PRO A 227 13.34 50.10 20.94
C PRO A 227 12.50 49.08 21.73
N PRO A 228 13.04 48.47 22.80
CA PRO A 228 12.23 47.62 23.66
C PRO A 228 11.18 48.43 24.43
N SER A 229 9.99 47.85 24.63
CA SER A 229 8.93 48.37 25.51
C SER A 229 8.63 47.39 26.64
N ASP A 230 8.09 47.91 27.74
CA ASP A 230 7.61 47.11 28.86
C ASP A 230 6.18 46.59 28.65
N TRP A 231 5.84 45.60 29.47
CA TRP A 231 4.49 45.03 29.57
C TRP A 231 3.50 46.02 30.18
N ASP A 232 2.25 46.00 29.71
CA ASP A 232 1.19 46.85 30.28
C ASP A 232 0.46 46.20 31.47
N ASN A 233 0.82 44.96 31.81
CA ASN A 233 0.22 44.18 32.90
C ASN A 233 1.15 44.05 34.12
N PRO A 234 0.59 43.73 35.31
CA PRO A 234 1.40 43.46 36.50
C PRO A 234 2.37 42.27 36.30
N PRO A 235 3.48 42.22 37.05
CA PRO A 235 4.50 41.18 36.91
C PRO A 235 3.95 39.75 36.94
N ALA A 236 4.28 38.98 35.90
CA ALA A 236 3.73 37.64 35.72
C ALA A 236 4.48 36.52 36.50
N GLY A 237 5.61 36.85 37.13
CA GLY A 237 6.35 35.95 38.02
C GLY A 237 6.59 34.55 37.46
N LEU A 238 6.40 33.52 38.30
CA LEU A 238 6.57 32.11 37.92
C LEU A 238 5.54 31.60 36.90
N GLY A 239 4.49 32.37 36.57
CA GLY A 239 3.56 32.02 35.50
C GLY A 239 4.26 31.85 34.13
N ARG A 240 5.44 32.45 33.95
CA ARG A 240 6.26 32.36 32.73
C ARG A 240 6.78 30.95 32.44
N VAL A 241 6.85 30.04 33.42
CA VAL A 241 7.33 28.66 33.20
C VAL A 241 6.29 27.71 32.61
N TYR A 242 5.01 28.11 32.53
CA TYR A 242 3.92 27.29 31.96
C TYR A 242 4.17 26.68 30.58
N PRO A 243 4.93 27.32 29.66
CA PRO A 243 5.26 26.71 28.38
C PRO A 243 6.14 25.47 28.48
N ILE A 244 6.87 25.28 29.58
CA ILE A 244 7.71 24.11 29.82
C ILE A 244 6.88 23.07 30.58
N SER A 245 7.11 21.79 30.30
CA SER A 245 6.45 20.69 31.02
C SER A 245 6.74 20.70 32.52
N GLY A 246 5.69 20.50 33.32
CA GLY A 246 5.70 20.68 34.77
C GLY A 246 5.69 22.15 35.21
N GLY A 247 5.55 23.10 34.28
CA GLY A 247 5.51 24.53 34.56
C GLY A 247 4.35 24.93 35.48
N LEU A 248 3.19 24.27 35.36
CA LEU A 248 2.06 24.48 36.26
C LEU A 248 2.40 24.07 37.69
N LEU A 249 2.99 22.89 37.86
CA LEU A 249 3.40 22.36 39.17
C LEU A 249 4.45 23.25 39.82
N LYS A 250 5.46 23.66 39.05
CA LYS A 250 6.53 24.55 39.51
C LYS A 250 5.99 25.93 39.91
N SER A 251 5.05 26.48 39.14
CA SER A 251 4.37 27.75 39.46
C SER A 251 3.51 27.62 40.73
N ALA A 252 2.94 26.43 41.00
CA ALA A 252 2.20 26.14 42.22
C ALA A 252 3.09 25.88 43.45
N GLY A 253 4.42 25.95 43.32
CA GLY A 253 5.36 25.64 44.40
C GLY A 253 5.49 24.14 44.70
N ILE A 254 4.99 23.27 43.83
CA ILE A 254 5.10 21.81 43.98
C ILE A 254 6.44 21.38 43.39
N ASN A 255 7.27 20.74 44.21
CA ASN A 255 8.52 20.15 43.76
C ASN A 255 8.28 18.71 43.29
N LEU A 256 8.74 18.38 42.09
CA LEU A 256 8.66 17.04 41.53
C LEU A 256 9.80 16.20 42.10
N ASP A 257 9.54 15.44 43.16
CA ASP A 257 10.50 14.46 43.70
C ASP A 257 10.43 13.16 42.89
N PRO A 258 11.54 12.69 42.29
CA PRO A 258 11.58 11.40 41.58
C PRO A 258 11.19 10.18 42.44
N LEU A 259 11.22 10.32 43.77
CA LEU A 259 10.82 9.29 44.73
C LEU A 259 9.34 9.37 45.13
N ASP A 260 8.66 10.49 44.83
CA ASP A 260 7.23 10.71 45.11
C ASP A 260 6.41 10.76 43.81
N TYR A 261 5.74 9.64 43.51
CA TYR A 261 4.91 9.48 42.31
C TYR A 261 3.47 9.98 42.51
N GLU A 262 3.17 10.81 43.52
CA GLU A 262 1.85 11.43 43.66
C GLU A 262 1.57 12.49 42.57
N TYR A 263 2.63 13.14 42.08
CA TYR A 263 2.58 14.19 41.05
C TYR A 263 3.42 13.79 39.84
N ILE A 264 2.79 13.68 38.67
CA ILE A 264 3.49 13.33 37.43
C ILE A 264 3.32 14.44 36.39
N LYS A 265 4.38 14.71 35.63
CA LYS A 265 4.30 15.48 34.39
C LYS A 265 4.36 14.53 33.19
N ILE A 266 3.53 14.77 32.18
CA ILE A 266 3.50 14.00 30.94
C ILE A 266 3.50 15.00 29.78
N GLU A 267 4.44 14.82 28.86
CA GLU A 267 4.54 15.65 27.68
C GLU A 267 4.71 14.79 26.42
N GLY A 268 4.35 15.34 25.26
CA GLY A 268 4.48 14.64 23.99
C GLY A 268 3.26 13.78 23.63
N GLN A 269 3.10 13.56 22.33
CA GLN A 269 1.87 13.02 21.76
C GLN A 269 1.65 11.56 22.17
N GLU A 270 2.70 10.75 22.07
CA GLU A 270 2.66 9.31 22.34
C GLU A 270 2.44 9.04 23.83
N ASP A 271 3.23 9.67 24.70
CA ASP A 271 3.13 9.49 26.15
C ASP A 271 1.76 9.95 26.69
N CYS A 272 1.22 11.08 26.19
CA CYS A 272 -0.12 11.52 26.58
C CYS A 272 -1.19 10.49 26.21
N ILE A 273 -1.15 9.94 25.00
CA ILE A 273 -2.13 8.95 24.53
C ILE A 273 -1.96 7.63 25.28
N ASN A 274 -0.73 7.16 25.44
CA ASN A 274 -0.42 5.92 26.15
C ASN A 274 -0.84 6.00 27.61
N PHE A 275 -0.64 7.15 28.26
CA PHE A 275 -1.09 7.37 29.62
C PHE A 275 -2.61 7.25 29.74
N ILE A 276 -3.37 7.98 28.91
CA ILE A 276 -4.85 7.95 28.94
C ILE A 276 -5.38 6.54 28.63
N LYS A 277 -4.75 5.81 27.70
CA LYS A 277 -5.17 4.44 27.34
C LYS A 277 -4.95 3.42 28.46
N ASN A 278 -3.86 3.55 29.21
CA ASN A 278 -3.38 2.49 30.11
C ASN A 278 -3.53 2.84 31.60
N ILE A 279 -3.96 4.05 31.95
CA ILE A 279 -4.14 4.41 33.36
C ILE A 279 -5.25 3.54 33.99
N ASN A 280 -4.84 2.70 34.95
CA ASN A 280 -5.75 1.92 35.78
C ASN A 280 -6.58 2.86 36.65
N GLN A 281 -7.89 2.95 36.36
CA GLN A 281 -8.82 3.82 37.08
C GLN A 281 -9.01 3.43 38.56
N THR A 282 -8.55 2.25 38.99
CA THR A 282 -8.94 1.62 40.26
C THR A 282 -7.79 1.28 41.22
N GLY A 283 -6.54 1.67 40.97
CA GLY A 283 -5.41 1.22 41.82
C GLY A 283 -4.15 2.09 41.93
N ASN A 284 -4.12 3.32 41.40
CA ASN A 284 -2.90 4.12 41.40
C ASN A 284 -2.84 5.10 42.58
N SER A 285 -1.65 5.28 43.18
CA SER A 285 -1.33 6.33 44.17
C SER A 285 -1.27 7.75 43.58
N LEU A 286 -1.62 7.89 42.30
CA LEU A 286 -1.56 9.15 41.56
C LEU A 286 -2.64 10.12 42.01
N LYS A 287 -2.23 11.31 42.46
CA LYS A 287 -3.15 12.39 42.82
C LYS A 287 -3.28 13.41 41.70
N PHE A 288 -2.19 13.69 41.00
CA PHE A 288 -2.16 14.81 40.06
C PHE A 288 -1.26 14.56 38.85
N VAL A 289 -1.75 14.89 37.67
CA VAL A 289 -1.05 14.70 36.39
C VAL A 289 -1.10 16.00 35.60
N ASP A 290 0.05 16.62 35.34
CA ASP A 290 0.16 17.79 34.46
C ASP A 290 0.48 17.31 33.03
N MET A 291 -0.47 17.49 32.10
CA MET A 291 -0.36 16.99 30.73
C MET A 291 -0.23 18.11 29.69
N LEU A 292 0.81 18.01 28.85
CA LEU A 292 0.99 18.85 27.67
C LEU A 292 1.12 17.98 26.41
N PHE A 293 0.28 18.22 25.41
CA PHE A 293 0.25 17.35 24.21
C PHE A 293 1.54 17.41 23.36
N CYS A 294 2.27 18.52 23.42
CA CYS A 294 3.57 18.70 22.78
C CYS A 294 4.68 18.60 23.84
N ASP A 295 5.94 18.53 23.41
CA ASP A 295 7.14 18.63 24.25
C ASP A 295 7.33 20.05 24.85
N GLY A 296 6.35 20.47 25.64
CA GLY A 296 6.09 21.86 26.01
C GLY A 296 5.41 22.66 24.91
N CYS A 297 4.77 23.77 25.28
CA CYS A 297 4.21 24.74 24.34
C CYS A 297 5.30 25.43 23.48
N ILE A 298 6.58 25.26 23.83
CA ILE A 298 7.76 25.73 23.10
C ILE A 298 8.16 24.84 21.91
N SER A 299 7.61 23.63 21.81
CA SER A 299 7.89 22.66 20.74
C SER A 299 6.62 22.32 19.96
N GLY A 300 5.67 23.25 19.90
CA GLY A 300 4.43 23.07 19.15
C GLY A 300 4.62 23.27 17.64
N PRO A 301 3.72 22.73 16.80
CA PRO A 301 3.90 22.65 15.34
C PRO A 301 3.91 24.01 14.61
N MET A 302 3.53 25.10 15.29
CA MET A 302 3.54 26.46 14.71
C MET A 302 4.75 27.29 15.15
N ILE A 303 5.72 26.71 15.88
CA ILE A 303 6.97 27.38 16.23
C ILE A 303 8.01 27.10 15.14
N LYS A 304 8.59 28.15 14.57
CA LYS A 304 9.56 28.10 13.46
C LYS A 304 11.02 28.32 13.89
N SER A 305 11.32 28.10 15.16
CA SER A 305 12.68 28.25 15.68
C SER A 305 13.50 26.98 15.42
N ASP A 306 14.69 27.16 14.86
CA ASP A 306 15.68 26.10 14.58
C ASP A 306 16.35 25.56 15.85
N LEU A 307 16.13 26.21 17.00
CA LEU A 307 16.67 25.78 18.28
C LEU A 307 16.09 24.43 18.70
N ASN A 308 16.91 23.63 19.38
CA ASN A 308 16.45 22.38 19.97
C ASN A 308 15.60 22.62 21.23
N LYS A 309 14.98 21.56 21.75
CA LYS A 309 14.10 21.61 22.93
C LYS A 309 14.81 22.21 24.15
N LEU A 310 16.05 21.81 24.44
CA LEU A 310 16.79 22.23 25.62
C LEU A 310 17.17 23.71 25.56
N GLU A 311 17.59 24.19 24.38
CA GLU A 311 17.88 25.61 24.15
C GLU A 311 16.63 26.48 24.35
N LYS A 312 15.48 26.05 23.82
CA LYS A 312 14.19 26.73 24.02
C LYS A 312 13.76 26.74 25.48
N GLN A 313 13.95 25.63 26.21
CA GLN A 313 13.67 25.57 27.66
C GLN A 313 14.57 26.53 28.44
N LYS A 314 15.86 26.61 28.08
CA LYS A 314 16.82 27.52 28.69
C LYS A 314 16.39 28.98 28.50
N LEU A 315 16.00 29.38 27.29
CA LEU A 315 15.52 30.75 27.03
C LEU A 315 14.31 31.13 27.89
N VAL A 316 13.31 30.24 28.01
CA VAL A 316 12.14 30.50 28.86
C VAL A 316 12.54 30.56 30.34
N ALA A 317 13.50 29.74 30.78
CA ALA A 317 13.98 29.77 32.15
C ALA A 317 14.74 31.07 32.47
N GLU A 318 15.63 31.52 31.58
CA GLU A 318 16.36 32.80 31.71
C GLU A 318 15.41 33.99 31.75
N TYR A 319 14.47 34.04 30.80
CA TYR A 319 13.41 35.05 30.74
C TYR A 319 12.51 35.09 31.99
N THR A 320 12.29 33.92 32.61
CA THR A 320 11.58 33.86 33.89
C THR A 320 12.43 34.43 35.03
N GLN A 321 13.71 34.05 35.11
CA GLN A 321 14.61 34.47 36.18
C GLN A 321 14.82 35.98 36.20
N GLU A 322 15.00 36.59 35.03
CA GLU A 322 15.14 38.04 34.88
C GLU A 322 13.93 38.78 35.47
N GLY A 323 12.71 38.40 35.09
CA GLY A 323 11.50 39.04 35.61
C GLY A 323 11.22 38.79 37.09
N THR A 324 11.72 37.69 37.66
CA THR A 324 11.57 37.43 39.11
C THR A 324 12.57 38.19 39.98
N LYS A 325 13.69 38.64 39.42
CA LYS A 325 14.68 39.47 40.15
C LYS A 325 14.21 40.91 40.32
N GLU A 326 13.31 41.37 39.45
CA GLU A 326 12.79 42.73 39.42
C GLU A 326 11.51 42.94 40.26
N SER A 327 10.84 41.86 40.68
CA SER A 327 9.56 41.92 41.41
C SER A 327 9.74 42.07 42.93
N SER A 328 9.04 43.02 43.54
CA SER A 328 8.99 43.26 44.99
C SER A 328 7.99 42.31 45.69
N PRO A 329 8.05 42.13 47.03
CA PRO A 329 7.08 41.32 47.78
C PRO A 329 5.63 41.83 47.68
N GLU A 330 5.43 43.14 47.44
CA GLU A 330 4.11 43.75 47.22
C GLU A 330 3.52 43.39 45.84
N ASP A 331 4.35 43.08 44.83
CA ASP A 331 3.93 42.58 43.51
C ASP A 331 3.42 41.12 43.52
N SER A 332 3.37 40.49 44.71
CA SER A 332 2.94 39.11 44.89
C SER A 332 1.41 38.96 45.02
N GLU A 333 0.71 39.98 45.50
CA GLU A 333 -0.76 39.96 45.64
C GLU A 333 -1.45 40.32 44.32
N ILE A 334 -2.14 39.33 43.75
CA ILE A 334 -2.94 39.53 42.55
C ILE A 334 -4.29 40.11 42.95
N THR A 335 -4.61 41.32 42.52
CA THR A 335 -5.96 41.86 42.66
C THR A 335 -6.92 41.08 41.76
N ILE A 336 -7.80 40.28 42.35
CA ILE A 336 -8.84 39.52 41.64
C ILE A 336 -10.12 40.36 41.61
N PRO A 337 -10.60 40.79 40.43
CA PRO A 337 -11.84 41.53 40.29
C PRO A 337 -13.04 40.72 40.81
N GLU A 338 -13.96 41.41 41.49
CA GLU A 338 -15.19 40.80 41.97
C GLU A 338 -16.01 40.26 40.78
N GLY A 339 -16.45 39.00 40.87
CA GLY A 339 -17.20 38.32 39.80
C GLY A 339 -16.37 37.57 38.75
N LEU A 340 -15.03 37.55 38.84
CA LEU A 340 -14.19 36.73 37.94
C LEU A 340 -14.46 35.22 38.14
N LYS A 341 -14.96 34.55 37.10
CA LYS A 341 -15.27 33.10 37.11
C LYS A 341 -14.28 32.30 36.27
N LEU A 342 -13.36 31.61 36.93
CA LEU A 342 -12.34 30.74 36.28
C LEU A 342 -12.79 29.30 36.05
N ASN A 343 -14.04 28.97 36.38
CA ASN A 343 -14.58 27.62 36.22
C ASN A 343 -14.99 27.35 34.76
N ARG A 344 -14.91 26.08 34.35
CA ARG A 344 -15.41 25.56 33.07
C ARG A 344 -15.96 24.15 33.24
N ASN A 345 -16.97 23.80 32.43
CA ASN A 345 -17.46 22.44 32.27
C ASN A 345 -16.94 21.80 30.98
N PHE A 346 -16.82 20.48 31.00
CA PHE A 346 -16.45 19.65 29.85
C PHE A 346 -17.65 18.78 29.43
N ARG A 347 -17.71 18.39 28.16
CA ARG A 347 -18.81 17.63 27.57
C ARG A 347 -18.30 16.51 26.67
N ASN A 348 -19.04 15.40 26.64
CA ASN A 348 -18.75 14.32 25.72
C ASN A 348 -19.03 14.78 24.27
N ARG A 349 -17.98 14.84 23.45
CA ARG A 349 -18.01 15.16 22.02
C ARG A 349 -17.65 13.95 21.15
N SER A 350 -17.60 12.75 21.72
CA SER A 350 -17.19 11.55 21.00
C SER A 350 -18.23 11.14 19.96
N LEU A 351 -17.74 10.66 18.82
CA LEU A 351 -18.58 10.04 17.81
C LEU A 351 -18.82 8.58 18.19
N LYS A 352 -20.09 8.17 18.29
CA LYS A 352 -20.44 6.76 18.42
C LYS A 352 -20.15 6.06 17.10
N GLN A 353 -19.01 5.37 17.03
CA GLN A 353 -18.69 4.46 15.93
C GLN A 353 -19.00 3.03 16.35
N ILE A 354 -19.65 2.26 15.47
CA ILE A 354 -19.95 0.85 15.70
C ILE A 354 -18.66 0.06 15.48
N ALA A 355 -18.10 -0.53 16.54
CA ALA A 355 -16.91 -1.36 16.41
C ALA A 355 -17.17 -2.52 15.43
N PRO A 356 -16.31 -2.71 14.40
CA PRO A 356 -16.47 -3.80 13.47
C PRO A 356 -16.27 -5.16 14.16
N THR A 357 -17.00 -6.17 13.71
CA THR A 357 -16.78 -7.56 14.14
C THR A 357 -15.48 -8.11 13.55
N GLU A 358 -14.92 -9.15 14.17
CA GLU A 358 -13.74 -9.84 13.63
C GLU A 358 -13.95 -10.34 12.18
N SER A 359 -15.17 -10.77 11.83
CA SER A 359 -15.50 -11.16 10.45
C SER A 359 -15.40 -9.98 9.46
N GLN A 360 -15.83 -8.78 9.87
CA GLN A 360 -15.73 -7.57 9.04
C GLN A 360 -14.28 -7.11 8.88
N ILE A 361 -13.50 -7.15 9.97
CA ILE A 361 -12.06 -6.87 9.91
C ILE A 361 -11.38 -7.87 8.96
N ARG A 362 -11.72 -9.15 9.07
CA ARG A 362 -11.12 -10.20 8.23
C ARG A 362 -11.46 -10.05 6.75
N ALA A 363 -12.70 -9.64 6.43
CA ALA A 363 -13.12 -9.36 5.06
C ALA A 363 -12.24 -8.26 4.44
N VAL A 364 -12.02 -7.15 5.14
CA VAL A 364 -11.15 -6.07 4.65
C VAL A 364 -9.69 -6.50 4.53
N LEU A 365 -9.17 -7.29 5.48
CA LEU A 365 -7.81 -7.84 5.38
C LEU A 365 -7.65 -8.73 4.14
N THR A 366 -8.66 -9.53 3.82
CA THR A 366 -8.67 -10.39 2.63
C THR A 366 -8.67 -9.56 1.35
N GLU A 367 -9.44 -8.46 1.31
CA GLU A 367 -9.40 -7.50 0.18
C GLU A 367 -8.00 -6.88 -0.02
N LEU A 368 -7.24 -6.71 1.06
CA LEU A 368 -5.86 -6.21 1.02
C LEU A 368 -4.83 -7.30 0.64
N GLY A 369 -5.28 -8.51 0.31
CA GLY A 369 -4.43 -9.66 -0.01
C GLY A 369 -3.79 -10.32 1.23
N LYS A 370 -4.43 -10.20 2.40
CA LYS A 370 -3.94 -10.78 3.67
C LYS A 370 -4.88 -11.88 4.12
N PHE A 371 -4.47 -13.12 3.88
CA PHE A 371 -5.27 -14.33 4.10
C PHE A 371 -4.94 -15.03 5.40
N SER A 372 -3.77 -14.78 5.98
CA SER A 372 -3.29 -15.32 7.25
C SER A 372 -2.67 -14.23 8.15
N PRO A 373 -2.48 -14.46 9.46
CA PRO A 373 -1.79 -13.51 10.34
C PRO A 373 -0.37 -13.17 9.89
N GLU A 374 0.31 -14.09 9.20
CA GLU A 374 1.66 -13.90 8.67
C GLU A 374 1.71 -12.84 7.55
N ASP A 375 0.60 -12.64 6.83
CA ASP A 375 0.48 -11.59 5.82
C ASP A 375 0.29 -10.18 6.44
N GLU A 376 0.01 -10.10 7.75
CA GLU A 376 -0.19 -8.85 8.47
C GLU A 376 1.15 -8.19 8.86
N LEU A 377 1.88 -7.66 7.87
CA LEU A 377 3.21 -7.07 8.03
C LEU A 377 3.32 -5.94 9.08
N ASN A 378 2.22 -5.27 9.40
CA ASN A 378 2.14 -4.18 10.39
C ASN A 378 3.19 -3.06 10.19
N CYS A 379 3.58 -2.79 8.94
CA CYS A 379 4.73 -1.94 8.61
C CYS A 379 4.51 -0.42 8.79
N GLY A 380 3.31 0.05 9.14
CA GLY A 380 3.05 1.48 9.37
C GLY A 380 2.95 2.37 8.11
N ALA A 381 3.35 1.89 6.92
CA ALA A 381 3.48 2.72 5.71
C ALA A 381 2.18 3.45 5.30
N CYS A 382 1.03 2.82 5.52
CA CYS A 382 -0.28 3.37 5.22
C CYS A 382 -0.79 4.39 6.25
N GLY A 383 -0.05 4.67 7.33
CA GLY A 383 -0.45 5.60 8.38
C GLY A 383 -1.16 5.00 9.59
N TYR A 384 -1.28 3.69 9.67
CA TYR A 384 -1.88 2.95 10.79
C TYR A 384 -0.86 1.98 11.37
N ASN A 385 -0.89 1.78 12.68
CA ASN A 385 0.16 1.03 13.40
C ASN A 385 0.04 -0.49 13.17
N SER A 386 -1.13 -0.97 12.76
CA SER A 386 -1.35 -2.37 12.37
C SER A 386 -2.25 -2.50 11.16
N CYS A 387 -2.18 -3.66 10.51
CA CYS A 387 -3.05 -4.05 9.41
C CYS A 387 -4.51 -4.09 9.85
N ARG A 388 -4.77 -4.52 11.09
CA ARG A 388 -6.09 -4.55 11.71
C ARG A 388 -6.64 -3.15 11.97
N GLU A 389 -5.83 -2.24 12.52
CA GLU A 389 -6.23 -0.83 12.69
C GLU A 389 -6.56 -0.18 11.34
N LYS A 390 -5.75 -0.46 10.31
CA LYS A 390 -6.04 -0.07 8.93
C LYS A 390 -7.38 -0.63 8.44
N ALA A 391 -7.66 -1.90 8.69
CA ALA A 391 -8.91 -2.54 8.28
C ALA A 391 -10.14 -1.92 8.98
N VAL A 392 -10.04 -1.63 10.28
CA VAL A 392 -11.06 -0.88 11.04
C VAL A 392 -11.29 0.50 10.41
N ALA A 393 -10.22 1.21 10.06
CA ALA A 393 -10.34 2.53 9.43
C ALA A 393 -10.98 2.47 8.04
N VAL A 394 -10.70 1.43 7.24
CA VAL A 394 -11.37 1.20 5.95
C VAL A 394 -12.85 0.90 6.17
N PHE A 395 -13.19 0.07 7.15
CA PHE A 395 -14.59 -0.24 7.49
C PHE A 395 -15.39 1.02 7.86
N HIS A 396 -14.79 1.95 8.60
CA HIS A 396 -15.40 3.25 8.92
C HIS A 396 -15.37 4.26 7.77
N GLY A 397 -14.85 3.88 6.60
CA GLY A 397 -14.68 4.76 5.45
C GLY A 397 -13.63 5.86 5.67
N LEU A 398 -12.82 5.79 6.73
CA LEU A 398 -11.74 6.75 6.99
C LEU A 398 -10.51 6.51 6.09
N ALA A 399 -10.38 5.32 5.52
CA ALA A 399 -9.20 4.91 4.78
C ALA A 399 -9.55 4.09 3.53
N GLU A 400 -8.69 4.11 2.51
CA GLU A 400 -8.88 3.34 1.29
C GLU A 400 -7.90 2.17 1.18
N ASN A 401 -8.29 1.07 0.51
CA ASN A 401 -7.42 -0.09 0.30
C ASN A 401 -6.12 0.27 -0.43
N LYS A 402 -6.22 1.21 -1.38
CA LYS A 402 -5.09 1.75 -2.16
C LYS A 402 -4.00 2.42 -1.33
N MET A 403 -4.22 2.70 -0.04
CA MET A 403 -3.15 3.22 0.82
C MET A 403 -2.15 2.14 1.25
N CYS A 404 -2.48 0.86 1.07
CA CYS A 404 -1.59 -0.26 1.36
C CYS A 404 -0.59 -0.45 0.22
N LEU A 405 0.69 -0.16 0.47
CA LEU A 405 1.73 -0.25 -0.54
C LEU A 405 1.91 -1.68 -1.11
N PRO A 406 2.00 -2.75 -0.31
CA PRO A 406 2.08 -4.12 -0.84
C PRO A 406 0.89 -4.48 -1.75
N PHE A 407 -0.32 -4.10 -1.35
CA PHE A 407 -1.54 -4.31 -2.13
C PHE A 407 -1.47 -3.57 -3.48
N LEU A 408 -1.03 -2.31 -3.48
CA LEU A 408 -0.86 -1.54 -4.72
C LEU A 408 0.14 -2.18 -5.68
N ILE A 409 1.28 -2.64 -5.17
CA ILE A 409 2.33 -3.26 -5.99
C ILE A 409 1.79 -4.55 -6.63
N SER A 410 1.22 -5.46 -5.83
CA SER A 410 0.65 -6.72 -6.32
C SER A 410 -0.47 -6.49 -7.35
N ASN A 411 -1.31 -5.48 -7.12
CA ASN A 411 -2.38 -5.13 -8.05
C ASN A 411 -1.82 -4.54 -9.36
N LEU A 412 -0.79 -3.69 -9.29
CA LEU A 412 -0.13 -3.11 -10.47
C LEU A 412 0.62 -4.16 -11.30
N GLU A 413 1.30 -5.10 -10.66
CA GLU A 413 1.98 -6.21 -11.32
C GLU A 413 0.96 -7.10 -12.06
N SER A 414 -0.14 -7.46 -11.40
CA SER A 414 -1.22 -8.25 -12.00
C SER A 414 -1.83 -7.54 -13.22
N HIS A 415 -2.09 -6.24 -13.14
CA HIS A 415 -2.60 -5.45 -14.27
C HIS A 415 -1.59 -5.36 -15.41
N ASN A 416 -0.30 -5.18 -15.12
CA ASN A 416 0.75 -5.15 -16.14
C ASN A 416 0.86 -6.48 -16.89
N VAL A 417 0.77 -7.61 -16.17
CA VAL A 417 0.75 -8.94 -16.81
C VAL A 417 -0.47 -9.07 -17.72
N HIS A 418 -1.64 -8.61 -17.31
CA HIS A 418 -2.86 -8.64 -18.12
C HIS A 418 -2.74 -7.76 -19.38
N LEU A 419 -2.28 -6.52 -19.25
CA LEU A 419 -2.09 -5.59 -20.37
C LEU A 419 -1.04 -6.09 -21.37
N ARG A 420 0.06 -6.69 -20.89
CA ARG A 420 1.08 -7.29 -21.77
C ARG A 420 0.50 -8.44 -22.60
N LYS A 421 -0.36 -9.28 -22.01
CA LYS A 421 -1.05 -10.36 -22.74
C LYS A 421 -1.98 -9.83 -23.84
N GLN A 422 -2.65 -8.69 -23.61
CA GLN A 422 -3.51 -8.04 -24.61
C GLN A 422 -2.72 -7.42 -25.77
N LEU A 423 -1.49 -6.95 -25.55
CA LEU A 423 -0.64 -6.39 -26.61
C LEU A 423 -0.01 -7.45 -27.51
N THR A 424 0.27 -8.65 -26.98
CA THR A 424 0.86 -9.75 -27.75
C THR A 424 -0.13 -10.48 -28.66
N THR A 425 -1.43 -10.23 -28.54
CA THR A 425 -2.49 -10.93 -29.31
C THR A 425 -2.75 -10.32 -30.70
N THR A 426 -1.93 -9.37 -31.15
CA THR A 426 -2.16 -8.58 -32.37
C THR A 426 -1.69 -9.25 -33.68
N GLU A 427 -1.07 -10.43 -33.64
CA GLU A 427 -0.51 -11.10 -34.84
C GLU A 427 -1.30 -12.39 -35.15
N GLY A 428 -2.01 -12.47 -36.29
CA GLY A 428 -2.88 -13.63 -36.59
C GLY A 428 -2.37 -14.58 -37.67
N ILE A 429 -3.16 -14.90 -38.71
CA ILE A 429 -2.90 -16.03 -39.64
C ILE A 429 -1.50 -16.04 -40.25
N GLU A 430 -0.87 -14.87 -40.39
CA GLU A 430 0.51 -14.73 -40.87
C GLU A 430 1.54 -15.44 -39.97
N ASN A 431 1.20 -15.74 -38.71
CA ASN A 431 2.01 -16.52 -37.78
C ASN A 431 1.66 -18.02 -37.70
N MET A 432 0.60 -18.49 -38.36
CA MET A 432 0.33 -19.93 -38.42
C MET A 432 1.21 -20.59 -39.48
N ILE A 433 2.19 -21.37 -39.05
CA ILE A 433 3.20 -21.99 -39.93
C ILE A 433 2.93 -23.49 -40.08
N GLY A 434 2.77 -23.94 -41.33
CA GLY A 434 2.67 -25.35 -41.69
C GLY A 434 2.28 -25.53 -43.16
N ASN A 435 2.95 -26.45 -43.85
CA ASN A 435 2.66 -26.85 -45.23
C ASN A 435 2.10 -28.27 -45.35
N SER A 436 2.07 -29.04 -44.26
CA SER A 436 1.53 -30.39 -44.24
C SER A 436 0.06 -30.43 -44.71
N ALA A 437 -0.32 -31.54 -45.36
CA ALA A 437 -1.68 -31.72 -45.86
C ALA A 437 -2.75 -31.60 -44.75
N LYS A 438 -2.41 -31.97 -43.51
CA LYS A 438 -3.29 -31.81 -42.33
C LYS A 438 -3.50 -30.33 -41.99
N MET A 439 -2.45 -29.52 -42.00
CA MET A 439 -2.56 -28.08 -41.77
C MET A 439 -3.30 -27.35 -42.89
N GLN A 440 -3.10 -27.76 -44.15
CA GLN A 440 -3.83 -27.19 -45.28
C GLN A 440 -5.35 -27.38 -45.15
N LYS A 441 -5.80 -28.57 -44.72
CA LYS A 441 -7.21 -28.82 -44.41
C LYS A 441 -7.75 -27.90 -43.31
N ILE A 442 -6.96 -27.65 -42.26
CA ILE A 442 -7.33 -26.71 -41.19
C ILE A 442 -7.47 -25.29 -41.75
N TYR A 443 -6.54 -24.83 -42.60
CA TYR A 443 -6.64 -23.52 -43.22
C TYR A 443 -7.88 -23.37 -44.11
N GLU A 444 -8.28 -24.41 -44.83
CA GLU A 444 -9.53 -24.41 -45.61
C GLU A 444 -10.76 -24.30 -44.72
N ILE A 445 -10.80 -25.02 -43.60
CA ILE A 445 -11.89 -24.92 -42.62
C ILE A 445 -11.93 -23.50 -42.04
N ILE A 446 -10.79 -22.95 -41.60
CA ILE A 446 -10.71 -21.57 -41.10
C ILE A 446 -11.22 -20.58 -42.14
N LYS A 447 -10.84 -20.71 -43.42
CA LYS A 447 -11.30 -19.81 -44.49
C LYS A 447 -12.82 -19.86 -44.68
N LYS A 448 -13.44 -21.03 -44.52
CA LYS A 448 -14.90 -21.22 -44.67
C LYS A 448 -15.68 -20.73 -43.44
N VAL A 449 -15.12 -20.92 -42.25
CA VAL A 449 -15.82 -20.72 -40.96
C VAL A 449 -15.55 -19.33 -40.39
N ALA A 450 -14.39 -18.73 -40.67
CA ALA A 450 -14.08 -17.38 -40.21
C ALA A 450 -15.19 -16.35 -40.57
N PRO A 451 -15.74 -16.29 -41.80
CA PRO A 451 -16.77 -15.30 -42.16
C PRO A 451 -18.18 -15.61 -41.62
N THR A 452 -18.36 -16.64 -40.78
CA THR A 452 -19.66 -16.93 -40.12
C THR A 452 -19.65 -16.50 -38.66
N ASP A 453 -20.84 -16.37 -38.06
CA ASP A 453 -21.03 -16.14 -36.62
C ASP A 453 -21.16 -17.46 -35.83
N SER A 454 -20.85 -18.60 -36.46
CA SER A 454 -20.94 -19.91 -35.81
C SER A 454 -19.91 -20.05 -34.68
N THR A 455 -20.32 -20.72 -33.60
CA THR A 455 -19.43 -21.17 -32.54
C THR A 455 -18.44 -22.19 -33.07
N VAL A 456 -17.17 -22.07 -32.69
CA VAL A 456 -16.10 -23.00 -33.10
C VAL A 456 -15.45 -23.62 -31.88
N LEU A 457 -15.35 -24.95 -31.87
CA LEU A 457 -14.61 -25.72 -30.87
C LEU A 457 -13.27 -26.18 -31.45
N ILE A 458 -12.17 -25.74 -30.85
CA ILE A 458 -10.82 -26.11 -31.23
C ILE A 458 -10.33 -27.21 -30.28
N ARG A 459 -10.03 -28.38 -30.82
CA ARG A 459 -9.50 -29.52 -30.06
C ARG A 459 -8.04 -29.72 -30.39
N GLY A 460 -7.22 -29.99 -29.38
CA GLY A 460 -5.82 -30.34 -29.59
C GLY A 460 -5.03 -30.36 -28.29
N LYS A 461 -3.95 -31.13 -28.27
CA LYS A 461 -3.05 -31.18 -27.10
C LYS A 461 -2.45 -29.80 -26.80
N SER A 462 -1.97 -29.65 -25.57
CA SER A 462 -1.26 -28.45 -25.17
C SER A 462 -0.06 -28.18 -26.08
N GLY A 463 0.17 -26.90 -26.41
CA GLY A 463 1.30 -26.49 -27.26
C GLY A 463 1.11 -26.70 -28.78
N THR A 464 -0.08 -27.08 -29.26
CA THR A 464 -0.35 -27.24 -30.72
C THR A 464 -0.67 -25.92 -31.45
N GLY A 465 -0.97 -24.84 -30.73
CA GLY A 465 -1.28 -23.52 -31.29
C GLY A 465 -2.77 -23.16 -31.35
N LYS A 466 -3.59 -23.64 -30.39
CA LYS A 466 -5.04 -23.35 -30.31
C LYS A 466 -5.35 -21.85 -30.34
N GLU A 467 -4.58 -21.05 -29.62
CA GLU A 467 -4.76 -19.59 -29.57
C GLU A 467 -4.50 -18.94 -30.95
N LEU A 468 -3.51 -19.40 -31.71
CA LEU A 468 -3.25 -18.90 -33.07
C LEU A 468 -4.43 -19.18 -34.01
N VAL A 469 -5.07 -20.35 -33.88
CA VAL A 469 -6.30 -20.69 -34.63
C VAL A 469 -7.46 -19.78 -34.23
N ALA A 470 -7.62 -19.48 -32.95
CA ALA A 470 -8.66 -18.57 -32.48
C ALA A 470 -8.46 -17.14 -33.01
N THR A 471 -7.24 -16.61 -32.92
CA THR A 471 -6.86 -15.31 -33.49
C THR A 471 -7.08 -15.31 -35.00
N ALA A 472 -6.77 -16.41 -35.67
CA ALA A 472 -6.99 -16.58 -37.10
C ALA A 472 -8.46 -16.49 -37.52
N LEU A 473 -9.33 -17.19 -36.80
CA LEU A 473 -10.79 -17.16 -37.00
C LEU A 473 -11.36 -15.76 -36.76
N TYR A 474 -10.87 -15.06 -35.74
CA TYR A 474 -11.26 -13.68 -35.44
C TYR A 474 -10.83 -12.71 -36.56
N GLN A 475 -9.56 -12.71 -36.95
CA GLN A 475 -9.02 -11.74 -37.92
C GLN A 475 -9.62 -11.89 -39.33
N LYS A 476 -9.99 -13.12 -39.73
CA LYS A 476 -10.70 -13.37 -40.99
C LYS A 476 -12.22 -13.33 -40.88
N GLY A 477 -12.76 -13.03 -39.69
CA GLY A 477 -14.19 -12.97 -39.46
C GLY A 477 -14.82 -11.60 -39.72
N LEU A 478 -16.15 -11.58 -39.65
CA LEU A 478 -16.96 -10.37 -39.83
C LEU A 478 -16.68 -9.32 -38.75
N ARG A 479 -16.36 -9.77 -37.54
CA ARG A 479 -16.16 -8.95 -36.34
C ARG A 479 -14.70 -8.51 -36.13
N LYS A 480 -13.82 -8.65 -37.14
CA LYS A 480 -12.38 -8.35 -37.04
C LYS A 480 -11.98 -6.91 -36.67
N LYS A 481 -12.94 -5.98 -36.70
CA LYS A 481 -12.75 -4.56 -36.28
C LYS A 481 -13.21 -4.30 -34.85
N ASN A 482 -13.89 -5.26 -34.23
CA ASN A 482 -14.44 -5.17 -32.88
C ASN A 482 -13.53 -5.90 -31.89
N ASN A 483 -13.82 -5.85 -30.58
CA ASN A 483 -12.94 -6.43 -29.58
C ASN A 483 -12.76 -7.94 -29.75
N PHE A 484 -11.51 -8.40 -29.70
CA PHE A 484 -11.16 -9.80 -29.45
C PHE A 484 -10.69 -9.94 -28.01
N VAL A 485 -11.43 -10.69 -27.23
CA VAL A 485 -11.16 -10.88 -25.80
C VAL A 485 -10.81 -12.35 -25.59
N SER A 486 -9.75 -12.66 -24.85
CA SER A 486 -9.34 -14.02 -24.54
C SER A 486 -9.24 -14.25 -23.04
N ILE A 487 -9.65 -15.45 -22.59
CA ILE A 487 -9.50 -15.90 -21.21
C ILE A 487 -9.19 -17.40 -21.19
N ASN A 488 -8.28 -17.79 -20.31
CA ASN A 488 -8.00 -19.19 -20.02
C ASN A 488 -8.75 -19.59 -18.75
N CYS A 489 -9.68 -20.54 -18.87
CA CYS A 489 -10.57 -20.96 -17.79
C CYS A 489 -9.86 -21.73 -16.68
N ALA A 490 -8.73 -22.38 -16.97
CA ALA A 490 -7.94 -23.11 -15.97
C ALA A 490 -7.04 -22.17 -15.12
N ALA A 491 -6.84 -20.92 -15.53
CA ALA A 491 -5.89 -20.01 -14.89
C ALA A 491 -6.44 -19.29 -13.65
N LEU A 492 -7.76 -19.30 -13.43
CA LEU A 492 -8.42 -18.53 -12.38
C LEU A 492 -9.29 -19.43 -11.47
N PRO A 493 -9.34 -19.17 -10.15
CA PRO A 493 -10.34 -19.75 -9.27
C PRO A 493 -11.77 -19.42 -9.71
N GLU A 494 -12.72 -20.32 -9.45
CA GLU A 494 -14.11 -20.24 -9.93
C GLU A 494 -14.78 -18.88 -9.69
N ASN A 495 -14.73 -18.35 -8.46
CA ASN A 495 -15.36 -17.07 -8.12
C ASN A 495 -14.77 -15.89 -8.89
N LEU A 496 -13.46 -15.92 -9.16
CA LEU A 496 -12.79 -14.90 -9.95
C LEU A 496 -13.15 -15.06 -11.43
N LEU A 497 -13.16 -16.30 -11.94
CA LEU A 497 -13.56 -16.59 -13.32
C LEU A 497 -15.01 -16.14 -13.60
N GLU A 498 -15.92 -16.34 -12.65
CA GLU A 498 -17.31 -15.87 -12.74
C GLU A 498 -17.39 -14.34 -12.85
N SER A 499 -16.64 -13.64 -12.00
CA SER A 499 -16.56 -12.18 -11.95
C SER A 499 -15.89 -11.60 -13.19
N GLU A 500 -14.87 -12.26 -13.74
CA GLU A 500 -14.23 -11.88 -15.00
C GLU A 500 -15.20 -12.06 -16.17
N LEU A 501 -15.79 -13.25 -16.35
CA LEU A 501 -16.66 -13.54 -17.48
C LEU A 501 -17.91 -12.64 -17.50
N PHE A 502 -18.63 -12.61 -16.38
CA PHE A 502 -19.96 -12.00 -16.32
C PHE A 502 -19.97 -10.61 -15.69
N GLY A 503 -18.93 -10.20 -14.98
CA GLY A 503 -18.91 -8.91 -14.25
C GLY A 503 -19.74 -8.93 -12.97
N HIS A 504 -19.69 -7.83 -12.23
CA HIS A 504 -20.40 -7.70 -10.95
C HIS A 504 -20.88 -6.27 -10.71
N THR A 505 -21.96 -6.12 -9.96
CA THR A 505 -22.43 -4.83 -9.44
C THR A 505 -21.67 -4.45 -8.18
N LYS A 506 -21.63 -3.16 -7.87
CA LYS A 506 -21.04 -2.67 -6.62
C LYS A 506 -21.79 -3.31 -5.44
N GLY A 507 -21.05 -3.93 -4.52
CA GLY A 507 -21.61 -4.63 -3.36
C GLY A 507 -22.16 -6.04 -3.62
N ALA A 508 -21.92 -6.62 -4.80
CA ALA A 508 -22.36 -7.97 -5.13
C ALA A 508 -21.75 -9.08 -4.25
N PHE A 509 -20.52 -8.89 -3.78
CA PHE A 509 -19.82 -9.76 -2.83
C PHE A 509 -18.76 -8.94 -2.06
N THR A 510 -18.19 -9.52 -1.00
CA THR A 510 -17.08 -8.90 -0.23
C THR A 510 -15.86 -8.68 -1.16
N GLY A 511 -15.57 -7.42 -1.49
CA GLY A 511 -14.55 -7.03 -2.49
C GLY A 511 -15.10 -6.33 -3.75
N ALA A 512 -16.42 -6.29 -3.97
CA ALA A 512 -17.04 -5.59 -5.11
C ALA A 512 -17.14 -4.06 -4.89
N VAL A 513 -15.99 -3.38 -4.75
CA VAL A 513 -15.89 -1.93 -4.41
C VAL A 513 -16.36 -1.03 -5.56
N SER A 514 -16.22 -1.51 -6.80
CA SER A 514 -16.64 -0.85 -8.04
C SER A 514 -17.36 -1.83 -8.94
N GLU A 515 -18.26 -1.34 -9.78
CA GLU A 515 -18.91 -2.16 -10.79
C GLU A 515 -17.91 -2.61 -11.87
N LYS A 516 -17.98 -3.87 -12.29
CA LYS A 516 -17.17 -4.44 -13.37
C LYS A 516 -18.08 -4.96 -14.49
N LYS A 517 -17.76 -4.59 -15.74
CA LYS A 517 -18.61 -4.87 -16.91
C LYS A 517 -18.71 -6.36 -17.26
N GLY A 518 -17.61 -7.09 -17.06
CA GLY A 518 -17.41 -8.49 -17.45
C GLY A 518 -16.94 -8.64 -18.90
N LEU A 519 -16.22 -9.73 -19.20
CA LEU A 519 -15.68 -10.01 -20.53
C LEU A 519 -16.77 -10.15 -21.60
N PHE A 520 -17.95 -10.71 -21.26
CA PHE A 520 -19.10 -10.71 -22.18
C PHE A 520 -19.59 -9.30 -22.53
N GLY A 521 -19.50 -8.37 -21.57
CA GLY A 521 -19.83 -6.97 -21.79
C GLY A 521 -18.77 -6.22 -22.58
N GLU A 522 -17.50 -6.57 -22.42
CA GLU A 522 -16.37 -6.00 -23.17
C GLU A 522 -16.30 -6.52 -24.61
N ALA A 523 -16.63 -7.79 -24.81
CA ALA A 523 -16.66 -8.46 -26.11
C ALA A 523 -17.98 -8.25 -26.87
N ASN A 524 -18.90 -7.41 -26.38
CA ASN A 524 -20.19 -7.17 -27.03
C ASN A 524 -19.98 -6.58 -28.46
N GLY A 525 -20.59 -7.21 -29.46
CA GLY A 525 -20.36 -6.95 -30.89
C GLY A 525 -19.07 -7.58 -31.45
N GLY A 526 -18.24 -8.19 -30.61
CA GLY A 526 -16.93 -8.77 -30.92
C GLY A 526 -16.90 -10.29 -30.80
N THR A 527 -15.71 -10.82 -30.48
CA THR A 527 -15.41 -12.24 -30.35
C THR A 527 -14.75 -12.53 -29.00
N LEU A 528 -15.22 -13.56 -28.30
CA LEU A 528 -14.65 -14.06 -27.05
C LEU A 528 -14.05 -15.45 -27.26
N PHE A 529 -12.77 -15.59 -26.91
CA PHE A 529 -12.03 -16.84 -26.93
C PHE A 529 -11.94 -17.43 -25.51
N LEU A 530 -12.45 -18.64 -25.34
CA LEU A 530 -12.45 -19.42 -24.10
C LEU A 530 -11.46 -20.58 -24.24
N ASP A 531 -10.28 -20.45 -23.65
CA ASP A 531 -9.27 -21.51 -23.64
C ASP A 531 -9.43 -22.44 -22.43
N GLU A 532 -9.17 -23.72 -22.63
CA GLU A 532 -9.41 -24.81 -21.68
C GLU A 532 -10.85 -24.84 -21.12
N ILE A 533 -11.85 -24.82 -22.03
CA ILE A 533 -13.28 -24.83 -21.69
C ILE A 533 -13.71 -26.07 -20.87
N GLY A 534 -12.95 -27.16 -20.96
CA GLY A 534 -13.21 -28.39 -20.20
C GLY A 534 -13.08 -28.21 -18.67
N ASP A 535 -12.36 -27.19 -18.22
CA ASP A 535 -12.12 -26.91 -16.79
C ASP A 535 -13.20 -26.02 -16.15
N LEU A 536 -14.27 -25.67 -16.87
CA LEU A 536 -15.38 -24.92 -16.30
C LEU A 536 -16.16 -25.74 -15.26
N SER A 537 -16.47 -25.12 -14.13
CA SER A 537 -17.38 -25.72 -13.14
C SER A 537 -18.79 -25.91 -13.71
N PRO A 538 -19.57 -26.90 -13.23
CA PRO A 538 -20.95 -27.11 -13.68
C PRO A 538 -21.84 -25.87 -13.55
N HIS A 539 -21.58 -25.02 -12.55
CA HIS A 539 -22.32 -23.76 -12.34
C HIS A 539 -22.03 -22.74 -13.44
N LEU A 540 -20.76 -22.54 -13.81
CA LEU A 540 -20.38 -21.64 -14.90
C LEU A 540 -20.85 -22.15 -16.26
N GLN A 541 -20.90 -23.47 -16.47
CA GLN A 541 -21.44 -24.08 -17.68
C GLN A 541 -22.91 -23.69 -17.91
N VAL A 542 -23.74 -23.65 -16.86
CA VAL A 542 -25.15 -23.21 -16.96
C VAL A 542 -25.25 -21.75 -17.39
N LYS A 543 -24.41 -20.88 -16.81
CA LYS A 543 -24.40 -19.45 -17.18
C LYS A 543 -23.92 -19.23 -18.61
N LEU A 544 -22.88 -19.94 -19.03
CA LEU A 544 -22.38 -19.89 -20.41
C LEU A 544 -23.41 -20.39 -21.41
N LEU A 545 -24.13 -21.48 -21.08
CA LEU A 545 -25.22 -22.01 -21.90
C LEU A 545 -26.30 -20.94 -22.14
N ARG A 546 -26.67 -20.20 -21.09
CA ARG A 546 -27.64 -19.11 -21.19
C ARG A 546 -27.19 -18.02 -22.15
N VAL A 547 -25.90 -17.65 -22.13
CA VAL A 547 -25.36 -16.70 -23.10
C VAL A 547 -25.45 -17.22 -24.52
N LEU A 548 -25.08 -18.48 -24.75
CA LEU A 548 -25.11 -19.11 -26.07
C LEU A 548 -26.53 -19.31 -26.63
N GLN A 549 -27.53 -19.49 -25.77
CA GLN A 549 -28.91 -19.74 -26.18
C GLN A 549 -29.75 -18.46 -26.29
N GLU A 550 -29.68 -17.59 -25.28
CA GLU A 550 -30.55 -16.43 -25.14
C GLU A 550 -29.85 -15.12 -25.54
N GLY A 551 -28.51 -15.13 -25.69
CA GLY A 551 -27.74 -13.90 -25.88
C GLY A 551 -27.78 -12.99 -24.65
N GLU A 552 -28.02 -13.56 -23.46
CA GLU A 552 -28.20 -12.82 -22.23
C GLU A 552 -27.33 -13.34 -21.10
N TYR A 553 -26.82 -12.42 -20.28
CA TYR A 553 -26.05 -12.75 -19.09
C TYR A 553 -26.47 -11.89 -17.88
N LEU A 554 -26.19 -12.41 -16.68
CA LEU A 554 -26.41 -11.71 -15.43
C LEU A 554 -25.06 -11.42 -14.77
N ARG A 555 -24.86 -10.17 -14.35
CA ARG A 555 -23.75 -9.84 -13.46
C ARG A 555 -24.01 -10.41 -12.08
N ILE A 556 -22.93 -10.69 -11.36
CA ILE A 556 -23.03 -11.08 -9.95
C ILE A 556 -23.69 -9.92 -9.18
N GLY A 557 -24.71 -10.23 -8.39
CA GLY A 557 -25.48 -9.24 -7.62
C GLY A 557 -26.51 -8.43 -8.43
N GLU A 558 -26.71 -8.73 -9.71
CA GLU A 558 -27.75 -8.10 -10.56
C GLU A 558 -28.89 -9.10 -10.81
N THR A 559 -30.13 -8.63 -10.81
CA THR A 559 -31.33 -9.45 -11.09
C THR A 559 -31.86 -9.27 -12.51
N VAL A 560 -31.39 -8.23 -13.22
CA VAL A 560 -31.85 -7.88 -14.56
C VAL A 560 -30.86 -8.41 -15.60
N PRO A 561 -31.29 -9.28 -16.53
CA PRO A 561 -30.41 -9.82 -17.57
C PRO A 561 -30.00 -8.74 -18.57
N ARG A 562 -28.78 -8.86 -19.08
CA ARG A 562 -28.20 -7.97 -20.10
C ARG A 562 -28.00 -8.72 -21.40
N LYS A 563 -28.42 -8.11 -22.50
CA LYS A 563 -28.17 -8.63 -23.84
C LYS A 563 -26.72 -8.42 -24.26
N CYS A 564 -26.12 -9.45 -24.82
CA CYS A 564 -24.83 -9.42 -25.47
C CYS A 564 -24.87 -10.19 -26.79
N ASP A 565 -24.25 -9.64 -27.81
CA ASP A 565 -24.01 -10.31 -29.09
C ASP A 565 -22.51 -10.60 -29.21
N VAL A 566 -22.09 -11.82 -28.91
CA VAL A 566 -20.68 -12.22 -28.88
C VAL A 566 -20.49 -13.52 -29.65
N ARG A 567 -19.53 -13.52 -30.59
CA ARG A 567 -19.10 -14.76 -31.25
C ARG A 567 -18.19 -15.54 -30.30
N ILE A 568 -18.47 -16.82 -30.11
CA ILE A 568 -17.71 -17.68 -29.20
C ILE A 568 -16.76 -18.60 -29.98
N ILE A 569 -15.50 -18.62 -29.55
CA ILE A 569 -14.51 -19.62 -29.95
C ILE A 569 -14.05 -20.31 -28.67
N ALA A 570 -14.18 -21.62 -28.58
CA ALA A 570 -13.77 -22.40 -27.42
C ALA A 570 -12.61 -23.33 -27.79
N ALA A 571 -11.72 -23.62 -26.84
CA ALA A 571 -10.62 -24.54 -27.02
C ALA A 571 -10.48 -25.48 -25.82
N THR A 572 -10.05 -26.73 -26.05
CA THR A 572 -9.79 -27.71 -25.00
C THR A 572 -8.73 -28.73 -25.42
N ASN A 573 -7.95 -29.22 -24.46
CA ASN A 573 -7.13 -30.42 -24.61
C ASN A 573 -7.80 -31.71 -24.09
N GLN A 574 -8.93 -31.61 -23.37
CA GLN A 574 -9.62 -32.74 -22.75
C GLN A 574 -10.67 -33.35 -23.70
N ASN A 575 -10.99 -34.62 -23.49
CA ASN A 575 -12.07 -35.30 -24.18
C ASN A 575 -13.41 -34.91 -23.53
N LEU A 576 -14.16 -34.01 -24.16
CA LEU A 576 -15.43 -33.51 -23.59
C LEU A 576 -16.50 -34.60 -23.48
N GLU A 577 -16.46 -35.60 -24.37
CA GLU A 577 -17.39 -36.72 -24.38
C GLU A 577 -17.20 -37.61 -23.13
N GLU A 578 -15.95 -37.90 -22.75
CA GLU A 578 -15.64 -38.58 -21.49
C GLU A 578 -16.09 -37.76 -20.27
N LEU A 579 -15.88 -36.43 -20.29
CA LEU A 579 -16.35 -35.55 -19.20
C LEU A 579 -17.88 -35.51 -19.09
N ILE A 580 -18.61 -35.72 -20.18
CA ILE A 580 -20.08 -35.84 -20.17
C ILE A 580 -20.48 -37.16 -19.49
N GLU A 581 -19.83 -38.27 -19.83
CA GLU A 581 -20.06 -39.56 -19.18
C GLU A 581 -19.77 -39.51 -17.67
N GLU A 582 -18.74 -38.78 -17.27
CA GLU A 582 -18.39 -38.51 -15.87
C GLU A 582 -19.28 -37.46 -15.17
N LYS A 583 -20.27 -36.88 -15.88
CA LYS A 583 -21.14 -35.78 -15.40
C LYS A 583 -20.39 -34.51 -14.95
N LYS A 584 -19.15 -34.32 -15.43
CA LYS A 584 -18.36 -33.11 -15.19
C LYS A 584 -18.63 -32.02 -16.23
N PHE A 585 -19.08 -32.40 -17.41
CA PHE A 585 -19.47 -31.47 -18.48
C PHE A 585 -20.90 -31.72 -18.94
N ARG A 586 -21.66 -30.66 -19.21
CA ARG A 586 -23.05 -30.80 -19.62
C ARG A 586 -23.19 -31.06 -21.11
N GLU A 587 -24.02 -32.03 -21.44
CA GLU A 587 -24.33 -32.43 -22.81
C GLU A 587 -24.99 -31.28 -23.62
N ASP A 588 -25.87 -30.50 -23.00
CA ASP A 588 -26.55 -29.37 -23.65
C ASP A 588 -25.59 -28.24 -24.08
N LEU A 589 -24.61 -27.92 -23.25
CA LEU A 589 -23.54 -26.97 -23.57
C LEU A 589 -22.62 -27.51 -24.66
N TYR A 590 -22.27 -28.80 -24.59
CA TYR A 590 -21.43 -29.44 -25.58
C TYR A 590 -21.97 -29.28 -27.00
N TYR A 591 -23.24 -29.59 -27.24
CA TYR A 591 -23.85 -29.44 -28.57
C TYR A 591 -23.93 -27.99 -29.06
N ARG A 592 -23.98 -27.00 -28.15
CA ARG A 592 -23.94 -25.56 -28.52
C ARG A 592 -22.54 -25.05 -28.84
N LEU A 593 -21.51 -25.66 -28.24
CA LEU A 593 -20.11 -25.36 -28.55
C LEU A 593 -19.64 -26.10 -29.80
N ASN A 594 -20.05 -27.35 -29.97
CA ASN A 594 -19.59 -28.27 -31.01
C ASN A 594 -20.35 -28.11 -32.34
N VAL A 595 -20.58 -26.87 -32.77
CA VAL A 595 -21.22 -26.56 -34.06
C VAL A 595 -20.24 -26.78 -35.21
N VAL A 596 -19.01 -26.29 -35.04
CA VAL A 596 -17.89 -26.55 -35.95
C VAL A 596 -16.68 -26.94 -35.13
N THR A 597 -16.08 -28.09 -35.43
CA THR A 597 -14.92 -28.61 -34.72
C THR A 597 -13.66 -28.50 -35.58
N ILE A 598 -12.59 -27.95 -35.01
CA ILE A 598 -11.25 -27.94 -35.63
C ILE A 598 -10.32 -28.78 -34.76
N ASN A 599 -9.91 -29.93 -35.27
CA ASN A 599 -8.94 -30.81 -34.61
C ASN A 599 -7.53 -30.44 -35.07
N LEU A 600 -6.72 -29.89 -34.15
CA LEU A 600 -5.32 -29.60 -34.38
C LEU A 600 -4.48 -30.88 -34.23
N PRO A 601 -3.68 -31.23 -35.25
CA PRO A 601 -2.78 -32.37 -35.17
C PRO A 601 -1.62 -32.09 -34.21
N ASP A 602 -1.14 -33.14 -33.56
CA ASP A 602 0.11 -33.13 -32.82
C ASP A 602 1.30 -32.87 -33.76
N LEU A 603 2.39 -32.34 -33.23
CA LEU A 603 3.59 -32.05 -34.02
C LEU A 603 4.18 -33.32 -34.68
N GLN A 604 4.09 -34.47 -33.98
CA GLN A 604 4.50 -35.78 -34.52
C GLN A 604 3.72 -36.19 -35.77
N GLU A 605 2.49 -35.72 -35.91
CA GLU A 605 1.63 -36.02 -37.05
C GLU A 605 1.88 -35.12 -38.26
N ARG A 606 2.73 -34.09 -38.09
CA ARG A 606 3.09 -33.09 -39.10
C ARG A 606 4.59 -32.82 -39.14
N LYS A 607 5.40 -33.89 -39.13
CA LYS A 607 6.88 -33.79 -39.12
C LYS A 607 7.45 -32.93 -40.25
N GLU A 608 6.78 -32.89 -41.41
CA GLU A 608 7.12 -32.04 -42.56
C GLU A 608 7.14 -30.54 -42.24
N ASP A 609 6.41 -30.11 -41.20
CA ASP A 609 6.32 -28.70 -40.78
C ASP A 609 7.48 -28.30 -39.86
N ILE A 610 8.18 -29.27 -39.24
CA ILE A 610 9.25 -29.02 -38.26
C ILE A 610 10.38 -28.17 -38.86
N PRO A 611 10.93 -28.44 -40.07
CA PRO A 611 12.01 -27.62 -40.62
C PRO A 611 11.62 -26.15 -40.82
N ILE A 612 10.37 -25.89 -41.22
CA ILE A 612 9.86 -24.53 -41.45
C ILE A 612 9.65 -23.81 -40.11
N LEU A 613 9.12 -24.51 -39.11
CA LEU A 613 8.96 -24.01 -37.74
C LEU A 613 10.32 -23.66 -37.12
N VAL A 614 11.31 -24.54 -37.26
CA VAL A 614 12.68 -24.30 -36.78
C VAL A 614 13.26 -23.04 -37.41
N LYS A 615 13.14 -22.88 -38.73
CA LYS A 615 13.61 -21.68 -39.43
C LYS A 615 12.94 -20.41 -38.88
N HIS A 616 11.63 -20.43 -38.69
CA HIS A 616 10.91 -19.30 -38.13
C HIS A 616 11.38 -18.93 -36.72
N PHE A 617 11.56 -19.93 -35.84
CA PHE A 617 12.05 -19.68 -34.48
C PHE A 617 13.49 -19.17 -34.47
N LEU A 618 14.37 -19.67 -35.35
CA LEU A 618 15.72 -19.12 -35.52
C LEU A 618 15.68 -17.63 -35.88
N ASP A 619 14.89 -17.25 -36.88
CA ASP A 619 14.75 -15.85 -37.30
C ASP A 619 14.20 -14.97 -36.17
N LYS A 620 13.20 -15.47 -35.43
CA LYS A 620 12.60 -14.80 -34.27
C LYS A 620 13.62 -14.57 -33.15
N PHE A 621 14.37 -15.61 -32.78
CA PHE A 621 15.31 -15.55 -31.66
C PHE A 621 16.63 -14.85 -32.01
N ASN A 622 17.09 -14.92 -33.25
CA ASN A 622 18.21 -14.11 -33.74
C ASN A 622 17.94 -12.62 -33.56
N LYS A 623 16.75 -12.14 -33.97
CA LYS A 623 16.34 -10.74 -33.77
C LYS A 623 16.23 -10.37 -32.29
N LYS A 624 15.65 -11.26 -31.47
CA LYS A 624 15.43 -11.02 -30.03
C LYS A 624 16.73 -10.97 -29.23
N HIS A 625 17.70 -11.83 -29.54
CA HIS A 625 18.93 -11.99 -28.76
C HIS A 625 20.17 -11.39 -29.42
N GLY A 626 20.03 -10.76 -30.60
CA GLY A 626 21.15 -10.17 -31.34
C GLY A 626 22.17 -11.23 -31.79
N LYS A 627 21.71 -12.45 -32.07
CA LYS A 627 22.53 -13.57 -32.54
C LYS A 627 22.44 -13.69 -34.07
N ASN A 628 23.41 -14.37 -34.66
CA ASN A 628 23.55 -14.54 -36.11
C ASN A 628 23.63 -16.04 -36.48
N VAL A 629 22.69 -16.86 -35.98
CA VAL A 629 22.64 -18.30 -36.28
C VAL A 629 21.81 -18.52 -37.55
N PHE A 630 22.44 -18.81 -38.68
CA PHE A 630 21.79 -18.88 -39.99
C PHE A 630 21.43 -20.29 -40.45
N THR A 631 22.14 -21.31 -39.96
CA THR A 631 21.98 -22.69 -40.43
C THR A 631 21.82 -23.67 -39.27
N VAL A 632 21.22 -24.82 -39.55
CA VAL A 632 21.13 -25.97 -38.62
C VAL A 632 21.85 -27.12 -39.29
N SER A 633 22.72 -27.80 -38.53
CA SER A 633 23.44 -28.96 -39.06
C SER A 633 22.45 -30.08 -39.43
N LYS A 634 22.81 -30.92 -40.42
CA LYS A 634 21.95 -32.02 -40.88
C LYS A 634 21.59 -33.00 -39.75
N GLU A 635 22.56 -33.27 -38.87
CA GLU A 635 22.38 -34.14 -37.69
C GLU A 635 21.37 -33.52 -36.71
N ALA A 636 21.53 -32.23 -36.37
CA ALA A 636 20.60 -31.53 -35.49
C ALA A 636 19.18 -31.48 -36.08
N MET A 637 19.03 -31.17 -37.37
CA MET A 637 17.72 -31.15 -38.03
C MET A 637 17.05 -32.53 -38.04
N THR A 638 17.81 -33.60 -38.30
CA THR A 638 17.28 -34.97 -38.30
C THR A 638 16.75 -35.35 -36.91
N THR A 639 17.50 -35.02 -35.86
CA THR A 639 17.07 -35.22 -34.46
C THR A 639 15.78 -34.45 -34.15
N LEU A 640 15.71 -33.18 -34.55
CA LEU A 640 14.52 -32.35 -34.34
C LEU A 640 13.29 -32.92 -35.06
N VAL A 641 13.44 -33.48 -36.26
CA VAL A 641 12.32 -34.06 -37.03
C VAL A 641 11.82 -35.38 -36.44
N ASN A 642 12.72 -36.19 -35.87
CA ASN A 642 12.38 -37.53 -35.37
C ASN A 642 11.96 -37.56 -33.90
N ALA A 643 12.23 -36.50 -33.14
CA ALA A 643 11.86 -36.40 -31.74
C ALA A 643 10.34 -36.47 -31.49
N SER A 644 9.99 -36.90 -30.28
CA SER A 644 8.60 -37.15 -29.87
C SER A 644 7.81 -35.87 -29.58
N TRP A 645 8.41 -34.79 -29.11
CA TRP A 645 7.73 -33.51 -28.85
C TRP A 645 6.39 -33.62 -28.08
N PRO A 646 6.35 -34.23 -26.87
CA PRO A 646 5.13 -34.30 -26.07
C PRO A 646 4.50 -32.92 -25.78
N GLY A 647 5.30 -31.86 -25.71
CA GLY A 647 4.84 -30.46 -25.57
C GLY A 647 4.61 -29.73 -26.90
N ASN A 648 4.59 -30.45 -28.03
CA ASN A 648 4.33 -29.95 -29.37
C ASN A 648 5.20 -28.73 -29.75
N VAL A 649 4.61 -27.70 -30.35
CA VAL A 649 5.33 -26.52 -30.85
C VAL A 649 5.96 -25.73 -29.71
N ARG A 650 5.34 -25.70 -28.53
CA ARG A 650 5.87 -24.97 -27.37
C ARG A 650 7.19 -25.55 -26.89
N GLU A 651 7.31 -26.88 -26.90
CA GLU A 651 8.56 -27.56 -26.55
C GLU A 651 9.63 -27.34 -27.63
N LEU A 652 9.26 -27.42 -28.92
CA LEU A 652 10.16 -27.12 -30.04
C LEU A 652 10.68 -25.67 -29.97
N GLU A 653 9.80 -24.70 -29.73
CA GLU A 653 10.17 -23.29 -29.59
C GLU A 653 11.20 -23.09 -28.47
N ASN A 654 10.95 -23.66 -27.29
CA ASN A 654 11.87 -23.59 -26.15
C ASN A 654 13.22 -24.27 -26.43
N ALA A 655 13.20 -25.42 -27.13
CA ALA A 655 14.41 -26.15 -27.50
C ALA A 655 15.29 -25.31 -28.45
N ILE A 656 14.67 -24.64 -29.43
CA ILE A 656 15.38 -23.76 -30.37
C ILE A 656 15.86 -22.47 -29.70
N GLU A 657 15.06 -21.83 -28.84
CA GLU A 657 15.48 -20.64 -28.09
C GLU A 657 16.74 -20.93 -27.27
N ARG A 658 16.71 -22.04 -26.52
CA ARG A 658 17.87 -22.49 -25.72
C ARG A 658 19.10 -22.73 -26.60
N ALA A 659 18.92 -23.41 -27.74
CA ALA A 659 20.02 -23.70 -28.64
C ALA A 659 20.62 -22.42 -29.26
N VAL A 660 19.81 -21.42 -29.63
CA VAL A 660 20.28 -20.12 -30.13
C VAL A 660 21.09 -19.35 -29.07
N ILE A 661 20.68 -19.43 -27.81
CA ILE A 661 21.39 -18.77 -26.70
C ILE A 661 22.78 -19.39 -26.50
N LEU A 662 22.83 -20.72 -26.48
CA LEU A 662 24.05 -21.51 -26.19
C LEU A 662 24.99 -21.63 -27.39
N CYS A 663 24.49 -21.45 -28.61
CA CYS A 663 25.29 -21.57 -29.82
C CYS A 663 26.41 -20.50 -29.86
N GLU A 664 27.64 -21.00 -30.01
CA GLU A 664 28.86 -20.23 -30.26
C GLU A 664 29.22 -20.31 -31.75
N GLY A 665 28.45 -19.62 -32.59
CA GLY A 665 28.69 -19.60 -34.04
C GLY A 665 27.50 -19.17 -34.89
N THR A 666 27.57 -19.49 -36.17
CA THR A 666 26.52 -19.21 -37.18
C THR A 666 25.71 -20.45 -37.56
N GLU A 667 26.06 -21.63 -37.03
CA GLU A 667 25.40 -22.91 -37.29
C GLU A 667 25.04 -23.61 -35.99
N LEU A 668 23.78 -24.01 -35.84
CA LEU A 668 23.26 -24.78 -34.71
C LEU A 668 23.64 -26.26 -34.87
N LYS A 669 24.42 -26.79 -33.93
CA LYS A 669 24.90 -28.18 -33.91
C LYS A 669 24.11 -29.04 -32.94
N LEU A 670 24.29 -30.36 -33.04
CA LEU A 670 23.60 -31.33 -32.19
C LEU A 670 23.86 -31.06 -30.69
N ASP A 671 25.09 -30.71 -30.32
CA ASP A 671 25.48 -30.45 -28.93
C ASP A 671 24.85 -29.16 -28.35
N ASP A 672 24.32 -28.27 -29.19
CA ASP A 672 23.60 -27.06 -28.76
C ASP A 672 22.15 -27.36 -28.36
N LEU A 673 21.61 -28.51 -28.79
CA LEU A 673 20.24 -28.92 -28.47
C LEU A 673 20.11 -29.40 -27.02
N PRO A 674 18.90 -29.37 -26.43
CA PRO A 674 18.64 -29.95 -25.12
C PRO A 674 19.23 -31.37 -24.96
N PRO A 675 19.89 -31.67 -23.83
CA PRO A 675 20.53 -32.98 -23.60
C PRO A 675 19.58 -34.17 -23.80
N SER A 676 18.29 -34.01 -23.50
CA SER A 676 17.26 -35.03 -23.73
C SER A 676 17.22 -35.49 -25.19
N LEU A 677 17.29 -34.56 -26.15
CA LEU A 677 17.30 -34.85 -27.59
C LEU A 677 18.63 -35.46 -28.04
N VAL A 678 19.74 -35.02 -27.45
CA VAL A 678 21.08 -35.56 -27.73
C VAL A 678 21.21 -37.01 -27.24
N HIS A 679 20.64 -37.32 -26.07
CA HIS A 679 20.65 -38.66 -25.50
C HIS A 679 19.71 -39.64 -26.23
N GLU A 680 18.54 -39.17 -26.71
CA GLU A 680 17.67 -39.98 -27.58
C GLU A 680 18.38 -40.32 -28.90
N HIS A 681 18.97 -39.34 -29.58
CA HIS A 681 19.73 -39.56 -30.81
C HIS A 681 20.89 -40.56 -30.63
N ARG A 682 21.63 -40.46 -29.52
CA ARG A 682 22.73 -41.39 -29.20
C ARG A 682 22.24 -42.79 -28.79
N LYS A 683 21.02 -42.94 -28.25
CA LYS A 683 20.42 -44.25 -27.96
C LYS A 683 19.98 -44.96 -29.24
N ASP A 684 19.38 -44.25 -30.19
CA ASP A 684 18.95 -44.83 -31.47
C ASP A 684 20.16 -45.34 -32.28
N LEU A 685 21.28 -44.62 -32.27
CA LEU A 685 22.55 -45.07 -32.86
C LEU A 685 23.13 -46.35 -32.21
N ILE A 686 22.88 -46.57 -30.91
CA ILE A 686 23.34 -47.78 -30.19
C ILE A 686 22.38 -48.95 -30.44
N LEU A 687 21.09 -48.68 -30.67
CA LEU A 687 20.08 -49.68 -30.95
C LEU A 687 20.14 -50.16 -32.42
N GLU A 688 20.42 -49.28 -33.39
CA GLU A 688 20.61 -49.68 -34.79
C GLU A 688 21.81 -50.62 -34.99
N ASP A 689 22.90 -50.44 -34.24
CA ASP A 689 24.09 -51.30 -34.31
C ASP A 689 23.91 -52.65 -33.56
N THR A 690 22.80 -52.82 -32.84
CA THR A 690 22.46 -54.05 -32.09
C THR A 690 21.18 -54.76 -32.58
N ALA A 691 20.41 -54.15 -33.48
CA ALA A 691 19.13 -54.67 -33.96
C ALA A 691 19.21 -55.42 -35.30
N ALA A 692 20.36 -56.02 -35.63
CA ALA A 692 20.48 -57.02 -36.69
C ALA A 692 20.61 -58.43 -36.09
N GLY A 693 19.49 -58.98 -35.61
CA GLY A 693 19.25 -60.44 -35.55
C GLY A 693 20.25 -61.30 -34.76
N ALA A 694 20.70 -60.89 -33.57
CA ALA A 694 21.59 -61.69 -32.73
C ALA A 694 20.87 -62.28 -31.49
N ASP A 695 20.95 -63.60 -31.33
CA ASP A 695 20.57 -64.37 -30.12
C ASP A 695 21.10 -63.71 -28.82
N TYR A 696 20.36 -63.82 -27.72
CA TYR A 696 20.69 -63.25 -26.39
C TYR A 696 22.14 -63.54 -26.00
N HIS A 697 22.63 -64.74 -26.31
CA HIS A 697 24.01 -65.12 -26.05
C HIS A 697 25.02 -64.28 -26.85
N ASN A 698 24.77 -64.00 -28.13
CA ASN A 698 25.61 -63.14 -28.95
C ASN A 698 25.54 -61.67 -28.53
N ALA A 699 24.37 -61.16 -28.14
CA ALA A 699 24.23 -59.78 -27.65
C ALA A 699 25.05 -59.55 -26.37
N VAL A 700 24.97 -60.49 -25.42
CA VAL A 700 25.76 -60.44 -24.18
C VAL A 700 27.25 -60.58 -24.46
N GLU A 701 27.64 -61.43 -25.42
CA GLU A 701 29.03 -61.65 -25.80
C GLU A 701 29.65 -60.42 -26.49
N ASN A 702 28.90 -59.78 -27.39
CA ASN A 702 29.31 -58.53 -28.06
C ASN A 702 29.43 -57.37 -27.06
N TYR A 703 28.50 -57.26 -26.12
CA TYR A 703 28.59 -56.25 -25.07
C TYR A 703 29.81 -56.47 -24.16
N LYS A 704 30.09 -57.73 -23.78
CA LYS A 704 31.31 -58.10 -23.04
C LYS A 704 32.58 -57.76 -23.82
N ARG A 705 32.61 -58.04 -25.12
CA ARG A 705 33.74 -57.70 -26.00
C ARG A 705 33.97 -56.19 -26.03
N LEU A 706 32.92 -55.39 -26.22
CA LEU A 706 33.02 -53.93 -26.22
C LEU A 706 33.56 -53.37 -24.89
N LEU A 707 33.05 -53.87 -23.76
CA LEU A 707 33.48 -53.47 -22.41
C LEU A 707 34.97 -53.74 -22.17
N ILE A 708 35.43 -54.93 -22.57
CA ILE A 708 36.83 -55.34 -22.37
C ILE A 708 37.77 -54.59 -23.31
N THR A 709 37.37 -54.38 -24.57
CA THR A 709 38.16 -53.61 -25.53
C THR A 709 38.38 -52.17 -25.05
N ARG A 710 37.32 -51.48 -24.60
CA ARG A 710 37.43 -50.11 -24.07
C ARG A 710 38.34 -50.03 -22.83
N ALA A 711 38.22 -50.98 -21.92
CA ALA A 711 39.08 -51.04 -20.73
C ALA A 711 40.55 -51.31 -21.10
N LEU A 712 40.82 -52.14 -22.11
CA LEU A 712 42.17 -52.40 -22.61
C LEU A 712 42.76 -51.19 -23.36
N GLU A 713 41.96 -50.45 -24.13
CA GLU A 713 42.36 -49.20 -24.79
C GLU A 713 42.74 -48.12 -23.77
N GLN A 714 41.88 -47.89 -22.77
CA GLN A 714 42.14 -46.92 -21.70
C GLN A 714 43.34 -47.30 -20.83
N ALA A 715 43.63 -48.59 -20.71
CA ALA A 715 44.79 -49.13 -20.00
C ALA A 715 46.04 -49.31 -20.89
N ASN A 716 46.04 -48.84 -22.14
CA ASN A 716 47.14 -49.01 -23.12
C ASN A 716 47.65 -50.46 -23.22
N GLY A 717 46.74 -51.44 -23.23
CA GLY A 717 47.07 -52.86 -23.32
C GLY A 717 47.59 -53.50 -22.02
N ILE A 718 47.68 -52.75 -20.91
CA ILE A 718 48.11 -53.28 -19.61
C ILE A 718 46.93 -53.99 -18.93
N GLN A 719 46.86 -55.31 -19.08
CA GLN A 719 45.77 -56.13 -18.53
C GLN A 719 45.54 -55.96 -17.03
N ALA A 720 46.60 -55.77 -16.24
CA ALA A 720 46.47 -55.59 -14.79
C ALA A 720 45.72 -54.30 -14.42
N GLN A 721 45.84 -53.26 -15.25
CA GLN A 721 45.18 -51.98 -15.04
C GLN A 721 43.75 -52.01 -15.60
N ALA A 722 43.53 -52.63 -16.76
CA ALA A 722 42.20 -52.89 -17.29
C ALA A 722 41.34 -53.74 -16.33
N ALA A 723 41.94 -54.76 -15.70
CA ALA A 723 41.24 -55.62 -14.74
C ALA A 723 40.81 -54.84 -13.48
N ARG A 724 41.66 -53.93 -12.97
CA ARG A 724 41.32 -53.06 -11.84
C ARG A 724 40.20 -52.08 -12.19
N GLN A 725 40.21 -51.50 -13.38
CA GLN A 725 39.13 -50.61 -13.84
C GLN A 725 37.79 -51.33 -13.96
N LEU A 726 37.82 -52.59 -14.41
CA LEU A 726 36.63 -53.42 -14.52
C LEU A 726 36.22 -54.09 -13.20
N GLY A 727 36.98 -53.91 -12.11
CA GLY A 727 36.67 -54.50 -10.80
C GLY A 727 36.78 -56.03 -10.76
N ILE A 728 37.53 -56.66 -11.67
CA ILE A 728 37.70 -58.11 -11.75
C ILE A 728 39.15 -58.54 -11.56
N GLY A 729 39.36 -59.81 -11.19
CA GLY A 729 40.69 -60.40 -11.07
C GLY A 729 41.41 -60.43 -12.42
N ARG A 730 42.74 -60.22 -12.41
CA ARG A 730 43.57 -60.29 -13.64
C ARG A 730 43.46 -61.65 -14.34
N SER A 731 43.37 -62.73 -13.57
CA SER A 731 43.15 -64.09 -14.09
C SER A 731 41.81 -64.20 -14.83
N THR A 732 40.73 -63.68 -14.22
CA THR A 732 39.38 -63.64 -14.80
C THR A 732 39.34 -62.81 -16.10
N LEU A 733 39.99 -61.64 -16.13
CA LEU A 733 40.08 -60.85 -17.35
C LEU A 733 40.82 -61.62 -18.47
N ASN A 734 41.91 -62.31 -18.13
CA ASN A 734 42.69 -63.07 -19.11
C ASN A 734 41.90 -64.26 -19.69
N GLU A 735 41.10 -64.94 -18.87
CA GLU A 735 40.17 -66.00 -19.33
C GLU A 735 39.11 -65.45 -20.28
N ILE A 736 38.53 -64.30 -19.98
CA ILE A 736 37.50 -63.69 -20.84
C ILE A 736 38.13 -63.20 -22.16
N ILE A 737 39.34 -62.62 -22.13
CA ILE A 737 40.07 -62.19 -23.33
C ILE A 737 40.34 -63.38 -24.26
N LYS A 738 40.78 -64.52 -23.70
CA LYS A 738 40.99 -65.77 -24.46
C LYS A 738 39.69 -66.32 -25.03
N LYS A 739 38.62 -66.32 -24.24
CA LYS A 739 37.31 -66.82 -24.68
C LYS A 739 36.71 -65.98 -25.81
N LEU A 740 36.94 -64.66 -25.80
CA LEU A 740 36.43 -63.72 -26.80
C LEU A 740 37.36 -63.50 -28.01
N ASN A 741 38.53 -64.18 -28.06
CA ASN A 741 39.57 -64.05 -29.08
C ASN A 741 40.05 -62.61 -29.31
N ILE A 742 40.26 -61.83 -28.24
CA ILE A 742 40.75 -60.45 -28.34
C ILE A 742 42.29 -60.46 -28.42
N SER A 743 42.85 -59.96 -29.53
CA SER A 743 44.31 -59.82 -29.68
C SER A 743 44.83 -58.69 -28.81
N LEU A 744 45.89 -58.94 -28.04
CA LEU A 744 46.47 -57.95 -27.12
C LEU A 744 47.48 -57.03 -27.80
N ASP A 745 48.03 -57.46 -28.94
CA ASP A 745 49.08 -56.72 -29.63
C ASP A 745 48.53 -55.51 -30.39
N SER A 746 47.22 -55.44 -30.63
CA SER A 746 46.54 -54.27 -31.20
C SER A 746 46.39 -53.09 -30.22
N PHE A 747 46.58 -53.32 -28.92
CA PHE A 747 46.38 -52.30 -27.88
C PHE A 747 47.68 -51.84 -27.21
N LYS A 748 48.82 -52.44 -27.57
CA LYS A 748 50.15 -51.96 -27.17
C LYS A 748 50.60 -50.90 -28.16
N LYS A 749 50.81 -49.66 -27.70
CA LYS A 749 51.57 -48.67 -28.49
C LYS A 749 53.00 -49.19 -28.65
N LYS A 750 53.52 -49.15 -29.88
CA LYS A 750 54.96 -49.30 -30.17
C LYS A 750 55.78 -48.25 -29.42
#